data_AF-A0A9J7EGY3-F1
#
_entry.id   AF-A0A9J7EGY3-F1
#
_cell.length_a   1.000
_cell.length_b   1.000
_cell.length_c   1.000
_cell.angle_alpha   90.00
_cell.angle_beta   90.00
_cell.angle_gamma   90.00
#
_symmetry.space_group_name_H-M   'P 1'
#
loop_
_entity.id
_entity.type
_entity.pdbx_description
1 polymer ?
#
loop_
_entity_poly.entity_id
_entity_poly.type
_entity_poly.pdbx_seq_one_letter_code
_entity_poly.pdbx_strand_id
1 'polypeptide(L)'
;MFPTADTEDILQVTSLTTKLGATSDAQNSTENTQVATQQSNRDITLKMLIKEMIFCLALALTTYGALHNSPTKISKHPQATRFFRSDSIVQDWYRGQLTNVLASVNRVDVSFVMYYAPWDAESQYVRGEFEKAALILHDRVQFAAINCWNPGSECRLHNNKISSWPILMAYTSISTGIFYYGPRDAHSMVNFLELMIKPLRRVSSSEDLVNLLSRCDAVAVGYTPLTETAKYYNVWHTVALKAREADVIGEICFAAVTSEELAAELGVESVPNARLMLWNDTKEYISRDGDLEAWNQSSLIHWVLDNFSQPVARIVPLWRKSFNFERYVNGNPILILFTPLNPLYEQLPSYSLLREVAMEYYNCKNKDTSHWTSELVKLQQVQRLLYQQKNYTKFCNEFKFKKPVRKQNRLVKKGVESQNNKYPWYNSTNKHQKNGIFNFLLKRGFTASKAIESVEEGSQWLSSLDWLQDCGMKALPAERSFYEHYEQCQTLEESFSPDPEETPETEEIETTMLPFEDDPLSSENLLEDSVNHFCKVLRFAHEWGPPIYPTGALNIDERRTNITHIDGMSCARNFSLQMIAIDSVRNHHFAESLGIDITNKKDMTAVVILDNKHESQFLLSEEYNAKSIREFISNFTNKSLKRSLRSHVYDTMHTHYFGSDGTSEQMGISENSVYIEDLTSRTFRRMVKTPGMMSLVAVCGGACSARVSRALVGARRLLAGCGLRLRLARLDALRHDLPWHYTVHHYPTLLVFPAHRRGEADSESYPGEARITSAGAVALALRSLAAPEHLRVRIALCAAVLSHNEKKTCLKDIKEHATSVINKNLRHWRQIEDRELKEALFKRLQHLHTLALDLSLFHVTDLSENSVKQVSLSNTLSVLSKNWDINTSALRKNANVSSLSKTS
;
A
#
# COMPACT_ATOMS: atom_id res chain seq x y z
N MET A 1 -9.90 1.94 19.60
CA MET A 1 -11.00 1.92 18.61
C MET A 1 -11.93 3.09 18.96
N PHE A 2 -11.82 4.20 18.23
CA PHE A 2 -12.69 5.38 18.36
C PHE A 2 -13.38 5.62 17.02
N PRO A 3 -14.64 6.11 17.00
CA PRO A 3 -15.36 6.32 15.76
C PRO A 3 -14.78 7.50 14.97
N THR A 4 -14.66 7.33 13.66
CA THR A 4 -14.40 8.40 12.70
C THR A 4 -15.72 9.13 12.42
N ALA A 5 -15.75 10.44 12.59
CA ALA A 5 -16.83 11.28 12.05
C ALA A 5 -16.51 11.65 10.60
N ASP A 6 -17.52 11.62 9.73
CA ASP A 6 -17.37 11.84 8.30
C ASP A 6 -17.19 13.34 7.97
N THR A 7 -16.59 13.62 6.81
CA THR A 7 -16.05 14.95 6.47
C THR A 7 -17.00 15.86 5.67
N GLU A 8 -18.28 15.53 5.52
CA GLU A 8 -19.21 16.26 4.63
C GLU A 8 -19.92 17.48 5.28
N ASP A 9 -19.94 17.62 6.62
CA ASP A 9 -20.67 18.71 7.31
C ASP A 9 -19.97 20.10 7.30
N ILE A 10 -18.98 20.33 6.43
CA ILE A 10 -18.14 21.55 6.46
C ILE A 10 -18.69 22.70 5.58
N LEU A 11 -19.83 22.52 4.89
CA LEU A 11 -20.38 23.52 3.94
C LEU A 11 -21.83 24.00 4.21
N GLN A 12 -22.30 24.12 5.46
CA GLN A 12 -23.61 24.77 5.70
C GLN A 12 -23.90 25.41 7.08
N VAL A 13 -23.02 26.27 7.63
CA VAL A 13 -23.38 27.12 8.80
C VAL A 13 -22.87 28.57 8.68
N THR A 14 -23.51 29.37 7.81
CA THR A 14 -23.44 30.85 7.85
C THR A 14 -24.79 31.50 7.53
N SER A 15 -25.76 31.39 8.44
CA SER A 15 -26.86 32.36 8.55
C SER A 15 -27.47 32.36 9.95
N LEU A 16 -27.22 33.44 10.72
CA LEU A 16 -28.04 33.74 11.90
C LEU A 16 -29.39 34.27 11.44
N THR A 17 -30.49 33.62 11.82
CA THR A 17 -31.80 34.26 11.88
C THR A 17 -32.55 33.87 13.15
N THR A 18 -32.85 34.88 13.97
CA THR A 18 -33.72 34.80 15.13
C THR A 18 -35.18 34.51 14.74
N LYS A 19 -35.90 33.70 15.53
CA LYS A 19 -37.36 33.60 15.47
C LYS A 19 -38.00 33.96 16.81
N LEU A 20 -38.90 34.94 16.77
CA LEU A 20 -39.91 35.20 17.80
C LEU A 20 -40.95 34.06 17.82
N GLY A 21 -41.61 33.89 18.95
CA GLY A 21 -42.83 33.08 19.07
C GLY A 21 -44.09 33.94 19.17
N ALA A 22 -45.18 33.45 18.59
CA ALA A 22 -46.57 33.91 18.71
C ALA A 22 -47.47 32.69 18.39
N THR A 23 -48.14 32.06 19.37
CA THR A 23 -49.48 32.34 19.95
C THR A 23 -50.68 32.00 19.06
N SER A 24 -51.42 30.94 19.46
CA SER A 24 -52.88 30.68 19.35
C SER A 24 -53.12 29.20 19.76
N ASP A 25 -54.31 28.63 20.03
CA ASP A 25 -55.59 29.01 20.66
C ASP A 25 -56.43 27.70 20.81
N ALA A 26 -57.43 27.50 21.67
CA ALA A 26 -57.95 28.17 22.90
C ALA A 26 -58.96 27.17 23.58
N GLN A 27 -59.91 27.66 24.40
CA GLN A 27 -61.13 26.96 24.89
C GLN A 27 -60.92 25.84 25.97
N ASN A 28 -61.83 25.61 26.94
CA ASN A 28 -63.11 26.26 27.29
C ASN A 28 -63.43 26.18 28.80
N SER A 29 -64.46 26.94 29.24
CA SER A 29 -65.07 26.97 30.59
C SER A 29 -65.76 25.63 30.97
N THR A 30 -66.10 25.28 32.22
CA THR A 30 -66.99 25.92 33.24
C THR A 30 -66.71 25.31 34.67
N GLU A 31 -67.27 25.69 35.84
CA GLU A 31 -68.26 26.71 36.27
C GLU A 31 -68.19 27.07 37.81
N ASN A 32 -69.23 27.78 38.28
CA ASN A 32 -69.72 28.11 39.64
C ASN A 32 -69.50 27.04 40.76
N THR A 33 -69.37 27.37 42.06
CA THR A 33 -70.38 28.07 42.91
C THR A 33 -69.77 28.65 44.20
N GLN A 34 -70.53 29.49 44.91
CA GLN A 34 -70.08 30.41 45.98
C GLN A 34 -70.12 29.88 47.45
N VAL A 35 -69.44 30.64 48.34
CA VAL A 35 -69.66 30.81 49.80
C VAL A 35 -69.34 29.64 50.76
N ALA A 36 -68.30 29.85 51.59
CA ALA A 36 -68.38 29.79 53.06
C ALA A 36 -67.11 30.42 53.70
N THR A 37 -67.27 31.19 54.77
CA THR A 37 -66.21 32.02 55.39
C THR A 37 -65.51 31.35 56.59
N GLN A 38 -64.34 31.90 56.94
CA GLN A 38 -63.81 32.00 58.31
C GLN A 38 -63.08 30.80 58.98
N GLN A 39 -62.75 29.72 58.25
CA GLN A 39 -61.79 28.70 58.74
C GLN A 39 -60.36 28.84 58.14
N SER A 40 -60.20 29.59 57.05
CA SER A 40 -59.02 29.48 56.17
C SER A 40 -57.74 30.18 56.67
N ASN A 41 -57.82 31.23 57.49
CA ASN A 41 -56.65 32.05 57.79
C ASN A 41 -55.51 31.31 58.52
N ARG A 42 -55.82 30.38 59.44
CA ARG A 42 -54.80 29.54 60.10
C ARG A 42 -54.16 28.52 59.15
N ASP A 43 -54.95 27.97 58.25
CA ASP A 43 -54.50 26.99 57.27
C ASP A 43 -53.67 27.65 56.16
N ILE A 44 -54.01 28.89 55.79
CA ILE A 44 -53.24 29.73 54.87
C ILE A 44 -51.91 30.14 55.51
N THR A 45 -51.88 30.60 56.77
CA THR A 45 -50.61 30.95 57.44
C THR A 45 -49.72 29.73 57.65
N LEU A 46 -50.28 28.57 58.01
CA LEU A 46 -49.52 27.32 58.10
C LEU A 46 -48.96 26.88 56.74
N LYS A 47 -49.77 26.95 55.67
CA LYS A 47 -49.30 26.65 54.29
C LYS A 47 -48.28 27.66 53.78
N MET A 48 -48.33 28.92 54.22
CA MET A 48 -47.35 29.96 53.90
C MET A 48 -46.01 29.68 54.62
N LEU A 49 -46.05 29.42 55.93
CA LEU A 49 -44.88 29.03 56.73
C LEU A 49 -44.24 27.72 56.27
N ILE A 50 -45.03 26.72 55.86
CA ILE A 50 -44.52 25.48 55.26
C ILE A 50 -43.84 25.77 53.91
N LYS A 51 -44.40 26.65 53.07
CA LYS A 51 -43.76 27.06 51.81
C LYS A 51 -42.46 27.83 52.06
N GLU A 52 -42.42 28.73 53.02
CA GLU A 52 -41.19 29.45 53.41
C GLU A 52 -40.14 28.49 53.99
N MET A 53 -40.54 27.55 54.86
CA MET A 53 -39.63 26.51 55.36
C MET A 53 -39.09 25.62 54.24
N ILE A 54 -39.93 25.20 53.28
CA ILE A 54 -39.48 24.42 52.11
C ILE A 54 -38.54 25.25 51.22
N PHE A 55 -38.82 26.55 51.04
CA PHE A 55 -37.97 27.45 50.27
C PHE A 55 -36.61 27.69 50.95
N CYS A 56 -36.59 27.91 52.27
CA CYS A 56 -35.38 28.00 53.08
C CYS A 56 -34.59 26.68 53.07
N LEU A 57 -35.27 25.52 53.14
CA LEU A 57 -34.63 24.21 53.02
C LEU A 57 -34.05 24.00 51.62
N ALA A 58 -34.74 24.44 50.56
CA ALA A 58 -34.25 24.37 49.18
C ALA A 58 -33.06 25.32 48.96
N LEU A 59 -33.06 26.52 49.53
CA LEU A 59 -31.91 27.43 49.53
C LEU A 59 -30.73 26.84 50.33
N ALA A 60 -30.98 26.25 51.49
CA ALA A 60 -29.95 25.57 52.27
C ALA A 60 -29.37 24.37 51.49
N LEU A 61 -30.20 23.56 50.83
CA LEU A 61 -29.75 22.40 50.05
C LEU A 61 -29.03 22.81 48.75
N THR A 62 -29.46 23.87 48.07
CA THR A 62 -28.77 24.38 46.87
C THR A 62 -27.46 25.08 47.21
N THR A 63 -27.38 25.85 48.30
CA THR A 63 -26.11 26.43 48.78
C THR A 63 -25.16 25.38 49.33
N TYR A 64 -25.66 24.38 50.08
CA TYR A 64 -24.88 23.22 50.51
C TYR A 64 -24.37 22.41 49.30
N GLY A 65 -25.22 22.18 48.30
CA GLY A 65 -24.86 21.55 47.03
C GLY A 65 -23.82 22.35 46.23
N ALA A 66 -23.91 23.68 46.21
CA ALA A 66 -22.94 24.55 45.55
C ALA A 66 -21.58 24.61 46.30
N LEU A 67 -21.59 24.55 47.63
CA LEU A 67 -20.38 24.51 48.47
C LEU A 67 -19.68 23.15 48.42
N HIS A 68 -20.43 22.05 48.34
CA HIS A 68 -19.87 20.69 48.22
C HIS A 68 -19.53 20.29 46.79
N ASN A 69 -20.17 20.87 45.77
CA ASN A 69 -19.68 20.82 44.39
C ASN A 69 -18.51 21.80 44.21
N SER A 70 -17.42 21.59 44.95
CA SER A 70 -16.13 22.13 44.51
C SER A 70 -15.91 21.67 43.07
N PRO A 71 -15.63 22.56 42.10
CA PRO A 71 -15.33 22.13 40.74
C PRO A 71 -14.21 21.09 40.82
N THR A 72 -14.36 20.00 40.06
CA THR A 72 -13.40 18.90 40.10
C THR A 72 -11.99 19.47 40.01
N LYS A 73 -11.11 19.07 40.94
CA LYS A 73 -9.71 19.51 40.92
C LYS A 73 -8.99 18.82 39.77
N ILE A 74 -9.29 19.26 38.54
CA ILE A 74 -8.54 18.92 37.34
C ILE A 74 -7.10 19.36 37.64
N SER A 75 -6.16 18.45 37.49
CA SER A 75 -4.74 18.78 37.62
C SER A 75 -4.43 19.95 36.70
N LYS A 76 -3.66 20.93 37.19
CA LYS A 76 -3.13 21.98 36.33
C LYS A 76 -2.40 21.30 35.17
N HIS A 77 -2.64 21.76 33.94
CA HIS A 77 -1.93 21.24 32.78
C HIS A 77 -0.41 21.34 33.02
N PRO A 78 0.37 20.34 32.58
CA PRO A 78 1.82 20.38 32.76
C PRO A 78 2.38 21.65 32.09
N GLN A 79 3.36 22.27 32.74
CA GLN A 79 4.05 23.42 32.15
C GLN A 79 4.76 23.00 30.86
N ALA A 80 4.76 23.89 29.87
CA ALA A 80 5.47 23.68 28.62
C ALA A 80 6.98 23.49 28.86
N THR A 81 7.47 22.28 28.63
CA THR A 81 8.89 21.93 28.59
C THR A 81 9.37 21.84 27.14
N ARG A 82 10.68 22.03 26.91
CA ARG A 82 11.28 21.77 25.59
C ARG A 82 11.01 20.33 25.15
N PHE A 83 10.63 20.18 23.89
CA PHE A 83 10.46 18.92 23.21
C PHE A 83 11.74 18.47 22.53
N PHE A 84 12.52 19.38 21.94
CA PHE A 84 13.87 19.09 21.44
C PHE A 84 14.94 19.45 22.48
N ARG A 85 16.12 18.84 22.39
CA ARG A 85 17.23 19.17 23.31
C ARG A 85 17.78 20.57 23.01
N SER A 86 18.47 21.19 23.97
CA SER A 86 19.06 22.54 23.79
C SER A 86 20.24 22.58 22.81
N ASP A 87 20.88 21.44 22.58
CA ASP A 87 21.95 21.19 21.61
C ASP A 87 21.43 20.69 20.25
N SER A 88 20.10 20.57 20.08
CA SER A 88 19.49 20.21 18.80
C SER A 88 19.61 21.35 17.78
N ILE A 89 19.76 20.99 16.51
CA ILE A 89 19.65 21.90 15.37
C ILE A 89 18.22 22.47 15.26
N VAL A 90 17.21 21.71 15.70
CA VAL A 90 15.79 22.08 15.57
C VAL A 90 15.44 23.20 16.56
N GLN A 91 15.02 24.35 16.04
CA GLN A 91 14.62 25.48 16.87
C GLN A 91 13.23 25.27 17.48
N ASP A 92 13.19 24.85 18.74
CA ASP A 92 11.96 24.48 19.44
C ASP A 92 11.32 25.63 20.24
N TRP A 93 10.17 26.10 19.73
CA TRP A 93 9.29 27.11 20.32
C TRP A 93 8.22 26.46 21.20
N TYR A 94 8.69 25.69 22.19
CA TYR A 94 7.90 24.84 23.08
C TYR A 94 6.78 25.54 23.89
N ARG A 95 6.82 26.87 24.02
CA ARG A 95 5.74 27.67 24.64
C ARG A 95 4.58 27.97 23.68
N GLY A 96 4.73 27.68 22.39
CA GLY A 96 3.75 27.92 21.34
C GLY A 96 3.73 29.37 20.84
N GLN A 97 4.91 29.99 20.71
CA GLN A 97 5.14 31.37 20.26
C GLN A 97 5.07 31.44 18.73
N LEU A 98 3.87 31.66 18.18
CA LEU A 98 3.61 31.58 16.75
C LEU A 98 4.24 32.76 16.00
N THR A 99 4.18 33.97 16.57
CA THR A 99 4.75 35.17 15.92
C THR A 99 6.26 35.06 15.74
N ASN A 100 6.97 34.48 16.71
CA ASN A 100 8.40 34.23 16.61
C ASN A 100 8.78 33.22 15.52
N VAL A 101 8.00 32.14 15.37
CA VAL A 101 8.20 31.14 14.30
C VAL A 101 8.05 31.79 12.94
N LEU A 102 6.92 32.47 12.70
CA LEU A 102 6.65 33.12 11.41
C LEU A 102 7.69 34.20 11.07
N ALA A 103 8.17 34.94 12.07
CA ALA A 103 9.25 35.91 11.90
C ALA A 103 10.62 35.27 11.59
N SER A 104 10.86 34.02 11.99
CA SER A 104 12.05 33.26 11.60
C SER A 104 11.91 32.70 10.19
N VAL A 105 10.75 32.09 9.89
CA VAL A 105 10.41 31.53 8.58
C VAL A 105 10.61 32.57 7.47
N ASN A 106 10.15 33.79 7.68
CA ASN A 106 10.26 34.89 6.69
C ASN A 106 11.70 35.42 6.49
N ARG A 107 12.71 34.87 7.16
CA ARG A 107 14.13 35.28 7.03
C ARG A 107 14.99 34.28 6.24
N VAL A 108 14.44 33.12 5.87
CA VAL A 108 15.16 32.02 5.24
C VAL A 108 14.37 31.52 4.03
N ASP A 109 15.05 31.14 2.95
CA ASP A 109 14.39 30.76 1.70
C ASP A 109 13.49 29.53 1.82
N VAL A 110 13.90 28.56 2.63
CA VAL A 110 13.12 27.33 2.93
C VAL A 110 13.17 27.03 4.44
N SER A 111 12.00 26.86 5.05
CA SER A 111 11.87 26.48 6.46
C SER A 111 10.90 25.31 6.63
N PHE A 112 11.31 24.27 7.35
CA PHE A 112 10.45 23.12 7.68
C PHE A 112 10.02 23.17 9.15
N VAL A 113 8.72 23.20 9.39
CA VAL A 113 8.13 23.48 10.71
C VAL A 113 7.27 22.30 11.17
N MET A 114 7.61 21.77 12.36
CA MET A 114 6.84 20.74 13.05
C MET A 114 5.87 21.35 14.07
N TYR A 115 4.57 21.27 13.78
CA TYR A 115 3.48 21.63 14.67
C TYR A 115 3.08 20.41 15.51
N TYR A 116 3.47 20.36 16.78
CA TYR A 116 3.41 19.14 17.61
C TYR A 116 2.56 19.27 18.88
N ALA A 117 2.25 18.12 19.47
CA ALA A 117 1.78 17.97 20.84
C ALA A 117 2.72 17.03 21.61
N PRO A 118 3.23 17.40 22.80
CA PRO A 118 4.33 16.65 23.45
C PRO A 118 3.91 15.29 24.04
N TRP A 119 2.61 15.02 24.16
CA TRP A 119 2.06 13.74 24.64
C TRP A 119 1.63 12.82 23.49
N ASP A 120 1.59 13.32 22.26
CA ASP A 120 1.13 12.56 21.10
C ASP A 120 2.20 11.55 20.64
N ALA A 121 1.78 10.30 20.43
CA ALA A 121 2.67 9.20 20.10
C ALA A 121 3.32 9.38 18.72
N GLU A 122 2.58 9.91 17.75
CA GLU A 122 3.12 10.18 16.41
C GLU A 122 4.17 11.31 16.48
N SER A 123 3.91 12.36 17.26
CA SER A 123 4.85 13.47 17.49
C SER A 123 6.13 12.98 18.16
N GLN A 124 6.03 12.11 19.18
CA GLN A 124 7.18 11.52 19.86
C GLN A 124 8.04 10.66 18.93
N TYR A 125 7.42 9.88 18.02
CA TYR A 125 8.14 9.14 16.98
C TYR A 125 8.84 10.08 15.99
N VAL A 126 8.11 11.06 15.44
CA VAL A 126 8.63 12.02 14.45
C VAL A 126 9.79 12.83 14.98
N ARG A 127 9.83 13.14 16.27
CA ARG A 127 10.92 13.92 16.90
C ARG A 127 12.31 13.46 16.48
N GLY A 128 12.58 12.15 16.53
CA GLY A 128 13.89 11.60 16.18
C GLY A 128 14.18 11.66 14.68
N GLU A 129 13.17 11.37 13.85
CA GLU A 129 13.28 11.43 12.38
C GLU A 129 13.44 12.86 11.85
N PHE A 130 12.75 13.82 12.46
CA PHE A 130 12.85 15.24 12.15
C PHE A 130 14.22 15.82 12.53
N GLU A 131 14.81 15.36 13.64
CA GLU A 131 16.18 15.73 14.04
C GLU A 131 17.24 15.11 13.11
N LYS A 132 17.05 13.87 12.62
CA LYS A 132 17.87 13.28 11.55
C LYS A 132 17.79 14.07 10.25
N ALA A 133 16.58 14.41 9.79
CA ALA A 133 16.40 15.23 8.59
C ALA A 133 17.09 16.61 8.73
N ALA A 134 17.01 17.22 9.93
CA ALA A 134 17.71 18.45 10.25
C ALA A 134 19.24 18.31 10.14
N LEU A 135 19.83 17.23 10.69
CA LEU A 135 21.27 16.96 10.55
C LEU A 135 21.73 16.92 9.08
N ILE A 136 20.91 16.35 8.19
CA ILE A 136 21.24 16.25 6.76
C ILE A 136 21.06 17.57 5.99
N LEU A 137 20.09 18.42 6.35
CA LEU A 137 19.71 19.60 5.55
C LEU A 137 19.87 20.97 6.24
N HIS A 138 20.46 21.05 7.43
CA HIS A 138 20.61 22.31 8.20
C HIS A 138 21.35 23.45 7.48
N ASP A 139 22.17 23.12 6.51
CA ASP A 139 22.92 24.04 5.64
C ASP A 139 22.03 24.71 4.57
N ARG A 140 20.83 24.16 4.30
CA ARG A 140 19.94 24.58 3.20
C ARG A 140 18.50 24.86 3.64
N VAL A 141 18.05 24.28 4.75
CA VAL A 141 16.68 24.39 5.27
C VAL A 141 16.72 24.70 6.76
N GLN A 142 15.98 25.71 7.21
CA GLN A 142 15.79 25.95 8.64
C GLN A 142 14.77 24.95 9.21
N PHE A 143 15.14 24.21 10.25
CA PHE A 143 14.22 23.33 10.99
C PHE A 143 13.73 24.01 12.26
N ALA A 144 12.41 24.11 12.42
CA ALA A 144 11.77 24.64 13.62
C ALA A 144 10.64 23.74 14.11
N ALA A 145 10.29 23.85 15.39
CA ALA A 145 9.18 23.12 15.98
C ALA A 145 8.37 24.03 16.91
N ILE A 146 7.07 23.80 17.01
CA ILE A 146 6.17 24.62 17.83
C ILE A 146 5.09 23.77 18.52
N ASN A 147 4.94 23.97 19.82
CA ASN A 147 3.92 23.31 20.64
C ASN A 147 2.57 24.02 20.49
N CYS A 148 1.69 23.43 19.69
CA CYS A 148 0.35 23.98 19.41
C CYS A 148 -0.76 23.26 20.18
N TRP A 149 -0.39 22.47 21.20
CA TRP A 149 -1.30 21.90 22.18
C TRP A 149 -1.35 22.71 23.49
N ASN A 150 -0.24 23.36 23.88
CA ASN A 150 -0.12 24.08 25.14
C ASN A 150 -1.29 25.08 25.39
N PRO A 151 -2.06 24.95 26.48
CA PRO A 151 -3.16 25.86 26.79
C PRO A 151 -2.70 27.32 26.90
N GLY A 152 -3.43 28.24 26.27
CA GLY A 152 -3.13 29.66 26.29
C GLY A 152 -1.93 30.11 25.44
N SER A 153 -1.32 29.22 24.65
CA SER A 153 -0.29 29.63 23.68
C SER A 153 -0.88 30.35 22.47
N GLU A 154 -0.10 31.24 21.85
CA GLU A 154 -0.49 31.95 20.62
C GLU A 154 -0.91 30.95 19.53
N CYS A 155 -0.13 29.88 19.33
CA CYS A 155 -0.46 28.87 18.34
C CYS A 155 -1.78 28.14 18.64
N ARG A 156 -2.07 27.80 19.91
CA ARG A 156 -3.33 27.13 20.27
C ARG A 156 -4.53 28.05 20.13
N LEU A 157 -4.35 29.35 20.35
CA LEU A 157 -5.38 30.38 20.19
C LEU A 157 -5.71 30.63 18.71
N HIS A 158 -4.69 30.77 17.86
CA HIS A 158 -4.89 30.92 16.42
C HIS A 158 -5.40 29.63 15.74
N ASN A 159 -4.85 28.47 16.10
CA ASN A 159 -5.13 27.19 15.47
C ASN A 159 -5.92 26.24 16.39
N ASN A 160 -7.09 26.70 16.86
CA ASN A 160 -7.92 25.97 17.83
C ASN A 160 -8.53 24.65 17.29
N LYS A 161 -8.59 24.47 15.97
CA LYS A 161 -9.19 23.30 15.26
C LYS A 161 -8.19 22.24 14.78
N ILE A 162 -6.93 22.22 15.25
CA ILE A 162 -5.99 21.14 14.91
C ILE A 162 -6.55 19.79 15.38
N SER A 163 -6.82 18.89 14.43
CA SER A 163 -7.49 17.59 14.64
C SER A 163 -6.52 16.43 14.84
N SER A 164 -5.27 16.53 14.37
CA SER A 164 -4.22 15.53 14.56
C SER A 164 -2.85 16.18 14.63
N TRP A 165 -1.92 15.54 15.33
CA TRP A 165 -0.50 15.90 15.39
C TRP A 165 0.37 14.72 14.89
N PRO A 166 1.65 14.95 14.57
CA PRO A 166 2.22 16.24 14.21
C PRO A 166 1.71 16.68 12.83
N ILE A 167 1.63 17.99 12.61
CA ILE A 167 1.50 18.57 11.27
C ILE A 167 2.89 19.03 10.85
N LEU A 168 3.33 18.62 9.66
CA LEU A 168 4.60 19.01 9.07
C LEU A 168 4.32 19.95 7.90
N MET A 169 4.97 21.11 7.88
CA MET A 169 4.75 22.13 6.85
C MET A 169 6.07 22.74 6.40
N ALA A 170 6.30 22.77 5.09
CA ALA A 170 7.38 23.54 4.50
C ALA A 170 6.87 24.92 4.09
N TYR A 171 7.64 25.95 4.42
CA TYR A 171 7.46 27.32 3.99
C TYR A 171 8.59 27.68 3.04
N THR A 172 8.27 28.48 2.03
CA THR A 172 9.27 29.10 1.17
C THR A 172 9.04 30.61 1.10
N SER A 173 10.04 31.38 0.68
CA SER A 173 9.93 32.84 0.52
C SER A 173 8.76 33.30 -0.38
N ILE A 174 8.21 32.42 -1.21
CA ILE A 174 7.10 32.68 -2.14
C ILE A 174 5.77 32.03 -1.67
N SER A 175 5.81 30.98 -0.83
CA SER A 175 4.61 30.17 -0.50
C SER A 175 4.16 30.34 0.96
N THR A 176 2.84 30.40 1.16
CA THR A 176 2.20 30.59 2.48
C THR A 176 2.22 29.36 3.39
N GLY A 177 2.86 28.26 2.96
CA GLY A 177 2.89 26.98 3.65
C GLY A 177 2.36 25.83 2.79
N ILE A 178 3.14 24.75 2.73
CA ILE A 178 2.89 23.54 1.95
C ILE A 178 2.91 22.35 2.91
N PHE A 179 1.77 21.65 3.00
CA PHE A 179 1.58 20.53 3.91
C PHE A 179 2.34 19.29 3.42
N TYR A 180 3.05 18.65 4.34
CA TYR A 180 3.67 17.35 4.09
C TYR A 180 2.77 16.22 4.60
N TYR A 181 2.11 15.53 3.68
CA TYR A 181 1.27 14.36 3.96
C TYR A 181 2.01 13.02 3.77
N GLY A 182 3.32 13.05 3.56
CA GLY A 182 4.13 11.87 3.24
C GLY A 182 4.50 10.97 4.43
N PRO A 183 5.34 9.96 4.18
CA PRO A 183 5.92 9.12 5.22
C PRO A 183 6.61 9.91 6.32
N ARG A 184 6.36 9.58 7.59
CA ARG A 184 6.93 10.32 8.73
C ARG A 184 8.35 9.86 9.15
N ASP A 185 9.16 9.46 8.18
CA ASP A 185 10.58 9.07 8.33
C ASP A 185 11.52 10.12 7.73
N ALA A 186 12.77 10.13 8.19
CA ALA A 186 13.74 11.16 7.81
C ALA A 186 14.05 11.16 6.30
N HIS A 187 14.18 9.99 5.69
CA HIS A 187 14.51 9.82 4.26
C HIS A 187 13.44 10.43 3.35
N SER A 188 12.16 10.19 3.66
CA SER A 188 11.06 10.77 2.89
C SER A 188 10.87 12.26 3.13
N MET A 189 11.23 12.79 4.31
CA MET A 189 11.27 14.23 4.56
C MET A 189 12.41 14.90 3.80
N VAL A 190 13.61 14.30 3.78
CA VAL A 190 14.76 14.82 3.01
C VAL A 190 14.45 14.84 1.52
N ASN A 191 13.86 13.78 0.95
CA ASN A 191 13.44 13.78 -0.46
C ASN A 191 12.45 14.91 -0.79
N PHE A 192 11.42 15.07 0.04
CA PHE A 192 10.44 16.15 -0.13
C PHE A 192 11.09 17.53 -0.06
N LEU A 193 12.04 17.74 0.87
CA LEU A 193 12.77 19.01 0.97
C LEU A 193 13.71 19.25 -0.21
N GLU A 194 14.40 18.23 -0.75
CA GLU A 194 15.16 18.36 -2.00
C GLU A 194 14.27 18.78 -3.19
N LEU A 195 13.07 18.20 -3.30
CA LEU A 195 12.06 18.59 -4.30
C LEU A 195 11.51 20.01 -4.09
N MET A 196 11.54 20.52 -2.86
CA MET A 196 11.12 21.89 -2.52
C MET A 196 12.24 22.92 -2.73
N ILE A 197 13.51 22.53 -2.58
CA ILE A 197 14.69 23.36 -2.91
C ILE A 197 14.84 23.48 -4.44
N LYS A 198 14.54 22.41 -5.19
CA LYS A 198 14.63 22.37 -6.67
C LYS A 198 13.29 21.98 -7.32
N PRO A 199 12.24 22.82 -7.21
CA PRO A 199 10.89 22.47 -7.68
C PRO A 199 10.76 22.46 -9.21
N LEU A 200 11.56 23.25 -9.92
CA LEU A 200 11.59 23.31 -11.39
C LEU A 200 12.98 22.91 -11.91
N ARG A 201 13.01 22.06 -12.94
CA ARG A 201 14.22 21.82 -13.75
C ARG A 201 14.19 22.67 -15.02
N ARG A 202 15.23 23.46 -15.29
CA ARG A 202 15.35 24.21 -16.54
C ARG A 202 15.73 23.25 -17.68
N VAL A 203 14.94 23.25 -18.74
CA VAL A 203 15.23 22.53 -19.99
C VAL A 203 15.91 23.49 -20.95
N SER A 204 17.09 23.13 -21.44
CA SER A 204 17.92 23.97 -22.32
C SER A 204 18.09 23.38 -23.72
N SER A 205 17.79 22.10 -23.91
CA SER A 205 17.82 21.37 -25.18
C SER A 205 16.66 20.37 -25.30
N SER A 206 16.44 19.82 -26.50
CA SER A 206 15.53 18.68 -26.69
C SER A 206 16.03 17.41 -25.99
N GLU A 207 17.36 17.22 -25.93
CA GLU A 207 18.01 16.10 -25.22
C GLU A 207 17.74 16.13 -23.72
N ASP A 208 17.77 17.32 -23.09
CA ASP A 208 17.42 17.50 -21.67
C ASP A 208 16.00 16.98 -21.39
N LEU A 209 15.04 17.31 -22.27
CA LEU A 209 13.65 16.90 -22.13
C LEU A 209 13.49 15.38 -22.28
N VAL A 210 14.13 14.78 -23.30
CA VAL A 210 14.12 13.32 -23.51
C VAL A 210 14.75 12.59 -22.31
N ASN A 211 15.83 13.12 -21.77
CA ASN A 211 16.46 12.59 -20.55
C ASN A 211 15.52 12.67 -19.34
N LEU A 212 14.78 13.77 -19.15
CA LEU A 212 13.75 13.86 -18.09
C LEU A 212 12.63 12.83 -18.27
N LEU A 213 12.12 12.67 -19.50
CA LEU A 213 11.06 11.68 -19.83
C LEU A 213 11.51 10.24 -19.58
N SER A 214 12.80 9.95 -19.73
CA SER A 214 13.38 8.63 -19.45
C SER A 214 13.60 8.33 -17.95
N ARG A 215 13.50 9.34 -17.06
CA ARG A 215 13.71 9.16 -15.61
C ARG A 215 12.43 9.32 -14.79
N CYS A 216 11.63 10.34 -15.12
CA CYS A 216 10.43 10.73 -14.36
C CYS A 216 9.19 9.93 -14.80
N ASP A 217 8.20 9.72 -13.92
CA ASP A 217 6.98 8.96 -14.28
C ASP A 217 6.05 9.76 -15.20
N ALA A 218 5.96 11.08 -14.97
CA ALA A 218 5.50 12.08 -15.93
C ALA A 218 6.38 13.34 -15.89
N VAL A 219 6.36 14.13 -16.97
CA VAL A 219 7.04 15.44 -17.03
C VAL A 219 6.03 16.53 -17.34
N ALA A 220 5.88 17.48 -16.43
CA ALA A 220 5.06 18.68 -16.60
C ALA A 220 5.96 19.85 -17.01
N VAL A 221 5.85 20.32 -18.25
CA VAL A 221 6.66 21.41 -18.82
C VAL A 221 5.85 22.69 -18.89
N GLY A 222 6.34 23.75 -18.25
CA GLY A 222 5.85 25.12 -18.44
C GLY A 222 6.73 25.86 -19.44
N TYR A 223 6.16 26.27 -20.57
CA TYR A 223 6.78 27.15 -21.56
C TYR A 223 6.46 28.59 -21.16
N THR A 224 7.41 29.24 -20.47
CA THR A 224 7.21 30.55 -19.82
C THR A 224 8.24 31.55 -20.34
N PRO A 225 7.86 32.51 -21.20
CA PRO A 225 8.80 33.49 -21.73
C PRO A 225 9.29 34.43 -20.61
N LEU A 226 10.58 34.74 -20.63
CA LEU A 226 11.24 35.62 -19.66
C LEU A 226 10.88 37.09 -19.93
N THR A 227 9.69 37.48 -19.46
CA THR A 227 9.21 38.87 -19.43
C THR A 227 9.70 39.61 -18.17
N GLU A 228 9.71 40.95 -18.20
CA GLU A 228 10.19 41.80 -17.10
C GLU A 228 9.57 41.48 -15.72
N THR A 229 8.32 40.99 -15.70
CA THR A 229 7.59 40.67 -14.46
C THR A 229 7.70 39.21 -14.03
N ALA A 230 8.25 38.33 -14.88
CA ALA A 230 8.30 36.87 -14.70
C ALA A 230 6.95 36.22 -14.27
N LYS A 231 5.81 36.86 -14.55
CA LYS A 231 4.46 36.49 -14.05
C LYS A 231 4.16 35.00 -14.21
N TYR A 232 4.30 34.47 -15.43
CA TYR A 232 3.97 33.07 -15.75
C TYR A 232 4.94 32.07 -15.12
N TYR A 233 6.23 32.42 -15.03
CA TYR A 233 7.24 31.60 -14.35
C TYR A 233 6.92 31.47 -12.86
N ASN A 234 6.58 32.58 -12.19
CA ASN A 234 6.22 32.59 -10.77
C ASN A 234 4.95 31.78 -10.48
N VAL A 235 3.94 31.84 -11.36
CA VAL A 235 2.75 30.99 -11.26
C VAL A 235 3.13 29.52 -11.40
N TRP A 236 3.92 29.14 -12.41
CA TRP A 236 4.33 27.75 -12.63
C TRP A 236 5.21 27.19 -11.50
N HIS A 237 6.12 27.99 -10.97
CA HIS A 237 6.92 27.66 -9.80
C HIS A 237 6.03 27.37 -8.58
N THR A 238 4.99 28.18 -8.38
CA THR A 238 4.02 27.99 -7.27
C THR A 238 3.13 26.76 -7.50
N VAL A 239 2.77 26.44 -8.75
CA VAL A 239 2.10 25.19 -9.13
C VAL A 239 2.97 23.98 -8.80
N ALA A 240 4.24 23.98 -9.21
CA ALA A 240 5.19 22.89 -8.96
C ALA A 240 5.41 22.65 -7.45
N LEU A 241 5.55 23.73 -6.67
CA LEU A 241 5.65 23.66 -5.21
C LEU A 241 4.37 23.10 -4.57
N LYS A 242 3.19 23.63 -4.92
CA LYS A 242 1.92 23.24 -4.29
C LYS A 242 1.46 21.83 -4.71
N ALA A 243 1.85 21.35 -5.89
CA ALA A 243 1.61 19.98 -6.31
C ALA A 243 2.28 18.93 -5.39
N ARG A 244 3.34 19.30 -4.65
CA ARG A 244 4.01 18.42 -3.67
C ARG A 244 3.17 18.06 -2.45
N GLU A 245 2.02 18.69 -2.23
CA GLU A 245 1.05 18.23 -1.21
C GLU A 245 0.38 16.91 -1.63
N ALA A 246 0.20 16.69 -2.95
CA ALA A 246 -0.35 15.46 -3.51
C ALA A 246 0.76 14.49 -3.94
N ASP A 247 1.77 14.98 -4.66
CA ASP A 247 2.94 14.21 -5.09
C ASP A 247 4.15 14.46 -4.15
N VAL A 248 4.09 13.83 -2.98
CA VAL A 248 5.15 13.86 -1.96
C VAL A 248 6.40 13.05 -2.33
N ILE A 249 6.31 12.18 -3.34
CA ILE A 249 7.40 11.27 -3.73
C ILE A 249 8.25 11.88 -4.86
N GLY A 250 7.61 12.62 -5.78
CA GLY A 250 8.23 13.09 -7.02
C GLY A 250 7.97 12.16 -8.21
N GLU A 251 6.75 11.61 -8.33
CA GLU A 251 6.32 10.92 -9.55
C GLU A 251 6.26 11.89 -10.76
N ILE A 252 5.87 13.16 -10.52
CA ILE A 252 5.83 14.22 -11.53
C ILE A 252 7.07 15.11 -11.40
N CYS A 253 7.86 15.17 -12.47
CA CYS A 253 8.94 16.15 -12.62
C CYS A 253 8.40 17.42 -13.28
N PHE A 254 8.52 18.55 -12.59
CA PHE A 254 8.19 19.85 -13.16
C PHE A 254 9.43 20.46 -13.82
N ALA A 255 9.23 20.97 -15.04
CA ALA A 255 10.25 21.57 -15.87
C ALA A 255 9.79 22.94 -16.38
N ALA A 256 10.75 23.78 -16.74
CA ALA A 256 10.50 25.09 -17.35
C ALA A 256 11.38 25.30 -18.59
N VAL A 257 10.74 25.70 -19.69
CA VAL A 257 11.39 26.18 -20.92
C VAL A 257 11.21 27.68 -20.97
N THR A 258 12.32 28.42 -21.02
CA THR A 258 12.33 29.89 -20.98
C THR A 258 12.66 30.55 -22.31
N SER A 259 13.11 29.79 -23.30
CA SER A 259 13.39 30.28 -24.66
C SER A 259 12.18 30.03 -25.57
N GLU A 260 11.77 31.07 -26.29
CA GLU A 260 10.68 30.98 -27.28
C GLU A 260 11.10 30.16 -28.50
N GLU A 261 12.38 30.26 -28.91
CA GLU A 261 12.96 29.46 -30.00
C GLU A 261 12.88 27.96 -29.68
N LEU A 262 13.30 27.57 -28.47
CA LEU A 262 13.24 26.17 -28.02
C LEU A 262 11.78 25.71 -27.82
N ALA A 263 10.87 26.60 -27.45
CA ALA A 263 9.44 26.26 -27.39
C ALA A 263 8.91 25.91 -28.79
N ALA A 264 9.25 26.70 -29.81
CA ALA A 264 8.88 26.44 -31.20
C ALA A 264 9.52 25.14 -31.74
N GLU A 265 10.80 24.87 -31.45
CA GLU A 265 11.47 23.59 -31.77
C GLU A 265 10.78 22.37 -31.13
N LEU A 266 10.27 22.54 -29.90
CA LEU A 266 9.49 21.53 -29.19
C LEU A 266 8.00 21.50 -29.61
N GLY A 267 7.65 22.15 -30.72
CA GLY A 267 6.32 22.12 -31.33
C GLY A 267 5.26 22.89 -30.54
N VAL A 268 5.63 23.97 -29.84
CA VAL A 268 4.71 24.90 -29.18
C VAL A 268 4.52 26.14 -30.05
N GLU A 269 3.31 26.33 -30.59
CA GLU A 269 3.02 27.44 -31.51
C GLU A 269 2.91 28.81 -30.82
N SER A 270 2.48 28.84 -29.56
CA SER A 270 2.32 30.08 -28.79
C SER A 270 2.67 29.86 -27.32
N VAL A 271 3.23 30.90 -26.69
CA VAL A 271 3.60 30.93 -25.28
C VAL A 271 2.87 32.09 -24.58
N PRO A 272 2.48 31.97 -23.29
CA PRO A 272 2.78 30.89 -22.35
C PRO A 272 1.92 29.63 -22.55
N ASN A 273 2.51 28.45 -22.44
CA ASN A 273 1.84 27.15 -22.63
C ASN A 273 2.33 26.11 -21.61
N ALA A 274 1.49 25.16 -21.21
CA ALA A 274 1.83 24.10 -20.26
C ALA A 274 1.44 22.72 -20.83
N ARG A 275 2.40 21.79 -20.84
CA ARG A 275 2.21 20.43 -21.34
C ARG A 275 2.54 19.39 -20.27
N LEU A 276 1.70 18.37 -20.14
CA LEU A 276 1.91 17.19 -19.31
C LEU A 276 2.21 16.01 -20.22
N MET A 277 3.47 15.62 -20.27
CA MET A 277 3.97 14.51 -21.08
C MET A 277 3.92 13.23 -20.24
N LEU A 278 3.07 12.29 -20.67
CA LEU A 278 2.89 10.98 -20.06
C LEU A 278 3.61 9.91 -20.89
N TRP A 279 3.61 8.68 -20.39
CA TRP A 279 4.21 7.53 -21.08
C TRP A 279 3.49 7.12 -22.38
N ASN A 280 2.20 7.44 -22.53
CA ASN A 280 1.35 7.04 -23.66
C ASN A 280 0.69 8.18 -24.46
N ASP A 281 0.75 9.41 -23.94
CA ASP A 281 -0.01 10.56 -24.44
C ASP A 281 0.65 11.87 -23.98
N THR A 282 0.36 13.00 -24.62
CA THR A 282 0.78 14.33 -24.17
C THR A 282 -0.44 15.23 -24.10
N LYS A 283 -0.71 15.78 -22.90
CA LYS A 283 -1.80 16.71 -22.67
C LYS A 283 -1.29 18.13 -22.72
N GLU A 284 -2.05 19.01 -23.36
CA GLU A 284 -1.80 20.45 -23.41
C GLU A 284 -2.87 21.18 -22.59
N TYR A 285 -2.48 22.24 -21.88
CA TYR A 285 -3.40 23.02 -21.07
C TYR A 285 -4.14 24.03 -21.94
N ILE A 286 -5.45 23.83 -22.11
CA ILE A 286 -6.33 24.73 -22.86
C ILE A 286 -7.23 25.48 -21.87
N SER A 287 -7.17 26.81 -21.87
CA SER A 287 -8.06 27.67 -21.09
C SER A 287 -9.50 27.54 -21.60
N ARG A 288 -10.48 27.44 -20.68
CA ARG A 288 -11.89 27.17 -21.04
C ARG A 288 -12.56 28.30 -21.82
N ASP A 289 -12.06 29.52 -21.68
CA ASP A 289 -12.69 30.73 -22.21
C ASP A 289 -11.99 31.26 -23.50
N GLY A 290 -11.01 30.53 -24.04
CA GLY A 290 -10.21 30.97 -25.20
C GLY A 290 -9.19 32.07 -24.90
N ASP A 291 -9.40 32.85 -23.84
CA ASP A 291 -8.45 33.85 -23.35
C ASP A 291 -7.21 33.19 -22.71
N LEU A 292 -6.05 33.51 -23.29
CA LEU A 292 -4.71 33.13 -22.83
C LEU A 292 -4.24 33.90 -21.56
N GLU A 293 -5.01 34.89 -21.08
CA GLU A 293 -4.51 35.91 -20.15
C GLU A 293 -4.40 35.52 -18.65
N ALA A 294 -4.95 34.36 -18.25
CA ALA A 294 -4.97 33.95 -16.85
C ALA A 294 -4.58 32.48 -16.61
N TRP A 295 -3.28 32.20 -16.62
CA TRP A 295 -2.73 31.07 -15.85
C TRP A 295 -3.10 31.23 -14.38
N ASN A 296 -4.11 30.47 -13.94
CA ASN A 296 -4.53 30.40 -12.54
C ASN A 296 -3.86 29.18 -11.90
N GLN A 297 -3.14 29.42 -10.79
CA GLN A 297 -2.47 28.39 -10.00
C GLN A 297 -3.41 27.21 -9.67
N SER A 298 -4.62 27.48 -9.18
CA SER A 298 -5.56 26.43 -8.76
C SER A 298 -6.01 25.55 -9.94
N SER A 299 -6.31 26.17 -11.08
CA SER A 299 -6.73 25.47 -12.30
C SER A 299 -5.62 24.60 -12.88
N LEU A 300 -4.37 25.10 -12.87
CA LEU A 300 -3.20 24.36 -13.34
C LEU A 300 -2.88 23.15 -12.44
N ILE A 301 -2.93 23.31 -11.11
CA ILE A 301 -2.70 22.20 -10.16
C ILE A 301 -3.74 21.09 -10.38
N HIS A 302 -5.04 21.45 -10.42
CA HIS A 302 -6.10 20.46 -10.68
C HIS A 302 -5.91 19.79 -12.04
N TRP A 303 -5.62 20.55 -13.11
CA TRP A 303 -5.38 19.96 -14.43
C TRP A 303 -4.20 18.97 -14.45
N VAL A 304 -3.06 19.28 -13.80
CA VAL A 304 -1.93 18.35 -13.72
C VAL A 304 -2.31 17.07 -12.96
N LEU A 305 -2.96 17.20 -11.80
CA LEU A 305 -3.29 16.05 -10.95
C LEU A 305 -4.40 15.17 -11.54
N ASP A 306 -5.43 15.76 -12.15
CA ASP A 306 -6.57 15.04 -12.75
C ASP A 306 -6.17 14.30 -14.04
N ASN A 307 -5.15 14.78 -14.76
CA ASN A 307 -4.64 14.13 -15.99
C ASN A 307 -3.44 13.20 -15.74
N PHE A 308 -2.87 13.17 -14.55
CA PHE A 308 -1.72 12.32 -14.25
C PHE A 308 -2.11 10.82 -14.29
N SER A 309 -1.41 10.05 -15.11
CA SER A 309 -1.54 8.59 -15.13
C SER A 309 -0.18 7.92 -15.36
N GLN A 310 0.03 6.80 -14.70
CA GLN A 310 1.31 6.08 -14.67
C GLN A 310 1.09 4.58 -14.91
N PRO A 311 2.05 3.89 -15.55
CA PRO A 311 1.91 2.47 -15.91
C PRO A 311 2.14 1.55 -14.69
N VAL A 312 2.89 2.01 -13.70
CA VAL A 312 3.07 1.38 -12.38
C VAL A 312 2.85 2.46 -11.35
N ALA A 313 2.06 2.21 -10.31
CA ALA A 313 1.86 3.20 -9.24
C ALA A 313 2.63 2.86 -7.98
N ARG A 314 3.35 3.83 -7.39
CA ARG A 314 4.01 3.64 -6.09
C ARG A 314 3.02 3.90 -4.96
N ILE A 315 2.66 2.86 -4.22
CA ILE A 315 1.67 2.96 -3.15
C ILE A 315 2.39 3.08 -1.81
N VAL A 316 2.21 4.24 -1.19
CA VAL A 316 2.59 4.50 0.19
C VAL A 316 1.32 4.34 1.05
N PRO A 317 1.11 3.18 1.70
CA PRO A 317 0.05 3.06 2.69
C PRO A 317 0.42 3.90 3.92
N LEU A 318 -0.28 5.01 4.10
CA LEU A 318 -0.24 5.78 5.34
C LEU A 318 -1.15 5.09 6.36
N TRP A 319 -0.80 5.14 7.65
CA TRP A 319 -1.40 4.37 8.76
C TRP A 319 -2.87 4.72 9.12
N ARG A 320 -3.63 5.28 8.19
CA ARG A 320 -5.07 5.60 8.27
C ARG A 320 -5.84 4.62 7.37
N LYS A 321 -7.15 4.43 7.60
CA LYS A 321 -7.99 3.48 6.83
C LYS A 321 -7.73 3.64 5.33
N SER A 322 -7.25 2.58 4.67
CA SER A 322 -6.40 2.70 3.48
C SER A 322 -7.18 2.78 2.15
N PHE A 323 -7.81 3.93 1.91
CA PHE A 323 -8.43 4.27 0.61
C PHE A 323 -7.42 4.26 -0.56
N ASN A 324 -6.11 4.34 -0.30
CA ASN A 324 -5.04 4.35 -1.32
C ASN A 324 -5.06 3.14 -2.27
N PHE A 325 -5.60 2.00 -1.83
CA PHE A 325 -5.78 0.80 -2.67
C PHE A 325 -7.11 0.76 -3.43
N GLU A 326 -8.13 1.51 -3.02
CA GLU A 326 -9.49 1.43 -3.56
C GLU A 326 -9.54 1.66 -5.07
N ARG A 327 -8.79 2.66 -5.56
CA ARG A 327 -8.65 2.96 -7.00
C ARG A 327 -8.09 1.81 -7.85
N TYR A 328 -7.49 0.79 -7.22
CA TYR A 328 -6.97 -0.41 -7.88
C TYR A 328 -7.82 -1.68 -7.64
N VAL A 329 -8.64 -1.73 -6.59
CA VAL A 329 -9.46 -2.91 -6.27
C VAL A 329 -10.81 -2.86 -7.01
N ASN A 330 -10.77 -2.58 -8.32
CA ASN A 330 -11.97 -2.44 -9.17
C ASN A 330 -12.45 -3.77 -9.81
N GLY A 331 -11.93 -4.91 -9.33
CA GLY A 331 -12.25 -6.24 -9.86
C GLY A 331 -11.38 -6.69 -11.04
N ASN A 332 -10.36 -5.92 -11.44
CA ASN A 332 -9.27 -6.43 -12.26
C ASN A 332 -8.18 -7.07 -11.39
N PRO A 333 -7.36 -8.00 -11.94
CA PRO A 333 -6.20 -8.53 -11.22
C PRO A 333 -5.13 -7.46 -11.00
N ILE A 334 -4.44 -7.53 -9.87
CA ILE A 334 -3.38 -6.59 -9.47
C ILE A 334 -2.06 -7.33 -9.35
N LEU A 335 -1.01 -6.85 -10.03
CA LEU A 335 0.37 -7.23 -9.81
C LEU A 335 1.01 -6.28 -8.81
N ILE A 336 1.58 -6.83 -7.74
CA ILE A 336 2.26 -6.10 -6.68
C ILE A 336 3.74 -6.48 -6.68
N LEU A 337 4.62 -5.50 -6.87
CA LEU A 337 6.04 -5.60 -6.59
C LEU A 337 6.31 -5.07 -5.18
N PHE A 338 6.74 -5.95 -4.30
CA PHE A 338 7.38 -5.59 -3.04
C PHE A 338 8.88 -5.48 -3.31
N THR A 339 9.49 -4.31 -3.09
CA THR A 339 10.94 -4.08 -3.22
C THR A 339 11.30 -2.82 -2.41
N PRO A 340 12.56 -2.63 -1.97
CA PRO A 340 12.94 -1.39 -1.29
C PRO A 340 12.79 -0.17 -2.20
N LEU A 341 11.97 0.81 -1.81
CA LEU A 341 11.70 2.04 -2.58
C LEU A 341 12.26 3.28 -1.87
N ASN A 342 13.56 3.29 -1.58
CA ASN A 342 14.23 4.43 -0.95
C ASN A 342 14.16 5.68 -1.88
N PRO A 343 13.46 6.75 -1.48
CA PRO A 343 13.18 7.88 -2.37
C PRO A 343 14.40 8.77 -2.65
N LEU A 344 15.51 8.60 -1.92
CA LEU A 344 16.73 9.41 -2.10
C LEU A 344 17.62 8.97 -3.27
N TYR A 345 17.37 7.80 -3.87
CA TYR A 345 18.11 7.37 -5.07
C TYR A 345 17.51 7.99 -6.33
N GLU A 346 18.36 8.50 -7.22
CA GLU A 346 17.92 9.14 -8.48
C GLU A 346 17.11 8.17 -9.37
N GLN A 347 17.46 6.89 -9.36
CA GLN A 347 16.71 5.83 -10.02
C GLN A 347 16.60 4.60 -9.10
N LEU A 348 15.51 3.86 -9.27
CA LEU A 348 15.21 2.61 -8.56
C LEU A 348 15.14 1.46 -9.57
N PRO A 349 16.25 0.77 -9.89
CA PRO A 349 16.32 -0.14 -11.03
C PRO A 349 15.30 -1.28 -11.03
N SER A 350 14.92 -1.81 -9.86
CA SER A 350 13.84 -2.80 -9.75
C SER A 350 12.45 -2.23 -10.09
N TYR A 351 12.17 -0.98 -9.72
CA TYR A 351 10.93 -0.28 -10.10
C TYR A 351 10.93 0.08 -11.59
N SER A 352 12.05 0.63 -12.09
CA SER A 352 12.23 0.96 -13.51
C SER A 352 12.06 -0.26 -14.42
N LEU A 353 12.54 -1.44 -14.02
CA LEU A 353 12.29 -2.68 -14.77
C LEU A 353 10.79 -3.04 -14.82
N LEU A 354 10.04 -2.91 -13.72
CA LEU A 354 8.60 -3.14 -13.76
C LEU A 354 7.91 -2.10 -14.65
N ARG A 355 8.38 -0.85 -14.64
CA ARG A 355 7.86 0.23 -15.48
C ARG A 355 8.07 -0.04 -16.97
N GLU A 356 9.26 -0.49 -17.38
CA GLU A 356 9.55 -0.97 -18.74
C GLU A 356 8.54 -2.04 -19.17
N VAL A 357 8.38 -3.08 -18.35
CA VAL A 357 7.49 -4.23 -18.62
C VAL A 357 6.00 -3.84 -18.57
N ALA A 358 5.62 -2.84 -17.77
CA ALA A 358 4.26 -2.33 -17.72
C ALA A 358 3.89 -1.53 -18.97
N MET A 359 4.77 -0.62 -19.41
CA MET A 359 4.57 0.11 -20.67
C MET A 359 4.47 -0.85 -21.86
N GLU A 360 5.34 -1.87 -21.91
CA GLU A 360 5.29 -2.97 -22.88
C GLU A 360 3.93 -3.70 -22.86
N TYR A 361 3.47 -4.14 -21.68
CA TYR A 361 2.17 -4.80 -21.49
C TYR A 361 0.97 -3.95 -21.95
N TYR A 362 1.03 -2.63 -21.74
CA TYR A 362 -0.03 -1.70 -22.16
C TYR A 362 0.11 -1.17 -23.61
N ASN A 363 1.20 -1.49 -24.31
CA ASN A 363 1.45 -0.97 -25.66
C ASN A 363 0.65 -1.72 -26.74
N CYS A 364 -0.56 -1.24 -27.05
CA CYS A 364 -1.44 -1.90 -28.02
C CYS A 364 -1.25 -1.36 -29.45
N LYS A 365 -1.05 -2.29 -30.41
CA LYS A 365 -0.51 -2.09 -31.78
C LYS A 365 -1.36 -1.24 -32.77
N ASN A 366 -2.32 -0.43 -32.31
CA ASN A 366 -3.31 0.25 -33.16
C ASN A 366 -3.22 1.79 -33.15
N LYS A 367 -2.08 2.39 -32.76
CA LYS A 367 -1.89 3.86 -32.72
C LYS A 367 -0.44 4.26 -32.99
N ASP A 368 -0.22 5.46 -33.54
CA ASP A 368 1.12 6.06 -33.70
C ASP A 368 1.85 6.24 -32.35
N THR A 369 1.09 6.43 -31.26
CA THR A 369 1.62 6.48 -29.88
C THR A 369 2.36 5.20 -29.48
N SER A 370 2.11 4.06 -30.14
CA SER A 370 2.80 2.79 -29.85
C SER A 370 4.29 2.81 -30.21
N HIS A 371 4.65 3.55 -31.26
CA HIS A 371 6.04 3.72 -31.68
C HIS A 371 6.82 4.58 -30.67
N TRP A 372 6.27 5.74 -30.30
CA TRP A 372 6.83 6.59 -29.24
C TRP A 372 7.02 5.81 -27.93
N THR A 373 6.00 5.06 -27.51
CA THR A 373 6.07 4.23 -26.30
C THR A 373 7.22 3.22 -26.39
N SER A 374 7.42 2.56 -27.54
CA SER A 374 8.52 1.60 -27.71
C SER A 374 9.91 2.24 -27.71
N GLU A 375 10.08 3.44 -28.27
CA GLU A 375 11.36 4.16 -28.19
C GLU A 375 11.63 4.65 -26.76
N LEU A 376 10.61 5.15 -26.06
CA LEU A 376 10.73 5.54 -24.66
C LEU A 376 11.15 4.35 -23.77
N VAL A 377 10.56 3.16 -23.97
CA VAL A 377 10.98 1.92 -23.25
C VAL A 377 12.47 1.63 -23.45
N LYS A 378 12.98 1.72 -24.68
CA LYS A 378 14.42 1.52 -24.96
C LYS A 378 15.29 2.55 -24.24
N LEU A 379 14.91 3.83 -24.27
CA LEU A 379 15.63 4.91 -23.59
C LEU A 379 15.68 4.70 -22.07
N GLN A 380 14.56 4.28 -21.46
CA GLN A 380 14.52 3.95 -20.03
C GLN A 380 15.42 2.75 -19.68
N GLN A 381 15.39 1.70 -20.51
CA GLN A 381 16.28 0.55 -20.36
C GLN A 381 17.76 0.97 -20.41
N VAL A 382 18.14 1.83 -21.36
CA VAL A 382 19.51 2.37 -21.46
C VAL A 382 19.89 3.18 -20.21
N GLN A 383 19.03 4.11 -19.77
CA GLN A 383 19.31 4.91 -18.57
C GLN A 383 19.44 4.05 -17.31
N ARG A 384 18.59 3.03 -17.14
CA ARG A 384 18.71 2.07 -16.04
C ARG A 384 20.04 1.32 -16.08
N LEU A 385 20.46 0.83 -17.25
CA LEU A 385 21.73 0.12 -17.40
C LEU A 385 22.93 1.04 -17.11
N LEU A 386 22.90 2.29 -17.58
CA LEU A 386 23.93 3.30 -17.25
C LEU A 386 23.98 3.60 -15.75
N TYR A 387 22.83 3.71 -15.08
CA TYR A 387 22.77 3.89 -13.62
C TYR A 387 23.31 2.65 -12.86
N GLN A 388 23.11 1.45 -13.40
CA GLN A 388 23.66 0.21 -12.84
C GLN A 388 25.19 0.11 -12.96
N GLN A 389 25.77 0.64 -14.04
CA GLN A 389 27.23 0.66 -14.25
C GLN A 389 27.93 1.73 -13.39
N LYS A 390 27.26 2.84 -13.10
CA LYS A 390 27.81 3.95 -12.30
C LYS A 390 27.91 3.60 -10.83
N ASN A 391 29.13 3.37 -10.34
CA ASN A 391 29.38 3.22 -8.91
C ASN A 391 29.50 4.58 -8.20
N TYR A 392 28.35 5.18 -7.89
CA TYR A 392 28.28 6.45 -7.16
C TYR A 392 28.93 6.40 -5.76
N THR A 393 28.96 5.23 -5.11
CA THR A 393 29.64 5.09 -3.80
C THR A 393 31.16 5.22 -3.93
N LYS A 394 31.74 4.64 -5.00
CA LYS A 394 33.16 4.79 -5.32
C LYS A 394 33.47 6.26 -5.64
N PHE A 395 32.67 6.89 -6.50
CA PHE A 395 32.79 8.32 -6.83
C PHE A 395 32.83 9.20 -5.57
N CYS A 396 31.85 9.07 -4.66
CA CYS A 396 31.78 9.87 -3.44
C CYS A 396 32.88 9.58 -2.40
N ASN A 397 33.58 8.46 -2.50
CA ASN A 397 34.73 8.13 -1.64
C ASN A 397 36.06 8.62 -2.23
N GLU A 398 36.17 8.68 -3.56
CA GLU A 398 37.41 9.04 -4.27
C GLU A 398 37.49 10.52 -4.65
N PHE A 399 36.36 11.23 -4.71
CA PHE A 399 36.31 12.64 -5.06
C PHE A 399 37.06 13.51 -4.02
N LYS A 400 38.17 14.11 -4.45
CA LYS A 400 39.00 14.99 -3.62
C LYS A 400 38.50 16.44 -3.73
N PHE A 401 37.74 16.89 -2.74
CA PHE A 401 37.34 18.29 -2.61
C PHE A 401 38.56 19.21 -2.54
N LYS A 402 38.55 20.33 -3.27
CA LYS A 402 39.60 21.35 -3.13
C LYS A 402 39.46 21.95 -1.73
N LYS A 403 40.57 22.09 -1.02
CA LYS A 403 40.55 22.84 0.24
C LYS A 403 40.37 24.33 -0.11
N PRO A 404 39.47 25.07 0.56
CA PRO A 404 39.33 26.51 0.31
C PRO A 404 40.66 27.19 0.60
N VAL A 405 41.31 27.69 -0.44
CA VAL A 405 42.63 28.33 -0.35
C VAL A 405 42.42 29.74 0.17
N ARG A 406 42.31 29.91 1.50
CA ARG A 406 42.37 31.24 2.11
C ARG A 406 43.75 31.87 1.87
N LYS A 407 43.89 32.63 0.79
CA LYS A 407 45.01 33.56 0.65
C LYS A 407 44.80 34.67 1.68
N GLN A 408 45.75 34.84 2.60
CA GLN A 408 45.72 35.97 3.54
C GLN A 408 46.03 37.26 2.78
N ASN A 409 44.99 37.86 2.19
CA ASN A 409 45.10 39.15 1.53
C ASN A 409 45.56 40.21 2.56
N ARG A 410 46.81 40.67 2.42
CA ARG A 410 47.43 41.70 3.28
C ARG A 410 46.89 43.12 3.03
N LEU A 411 45.96 43.29 2.08
CA LEU A 411 45.37 44.57 1.71
C LEU A 411 43.99 44.73 2.37
N VAL A 412 43.96 45.56 3.42
CA VAL A 412 42.73 45.98 4.08
C VAL A 412 41.94 46.89 3.14
N LYS A 413 40.92 46.36 2.45
CA LYS A 413 39.95 47.18 1.72
C LYS A 413 39.12 47.99 2.73
N LYS A 414 39.05 49.32 2.56
CA LYS A 414 38.11 50.18 3.27
C LYS A 414 36.67 49.73 2.98
N GLY A 415 35.84 49.67 4.01
CA GLY A 415 34.42 49.37 3.85
C GLY A 415 33.74 50.44 3.00
N VAL A 416 33.05 50.01 1.94
CA VAL A 416 32.12 50.87 1.20
C VAL A 416 30.79 50.84 1.92
N GLU A 417 30.44 51.92 2.62
CA GLU A 417 29.07 52.10 3.12
C GLU A 417 28.13 52.35 1.93
N SER A 418 27.44 51.30 1.49
CA SER A 418 26.38 51.43 0.49
C SER A 418 25.12 52.02 1.13
N GLN A 419 25.05 53.35 1.21
CA GLN A 419 23.79 54.05 1.43
C GLN A 419 22.97 54.11 0.14
N ASN A 420 22.43 52.97 -0.32
CA ASN A 420 21.24 52.95 -1.18
C ASN A 420 20.60 51.55 -1.32
N ASN A 421 19.43 51.38 -0.70
CA ASN A 421 18.53 50.24 -0.94
C ASN A 421 17.75 50.43 -2.25
N LYS A 422 18.37 50.14 -3.40
CA LYS A 422 17.68 49.79 -4.65
C LYS A 422 18.69 49.26 -5.69
N TYR A 423 18.51 48.01 -6.12
CA TYR A 423 19.38 47.32 -7.08
C TYR A 423 19.57 48.11 -8.39
N PRO A 424 20.80 48.42 -8.81
CA PRO A 424 21.11 48.95 -10.12
C PRO A 424 21.77 47.87 -11.00
N TRP A 425 21.00 46.86 -11.41
CA TRP A 425 21.41 45.93 -12.47
C TRP A 425 20.63 46.21 -13.75
N TYR A 426 20.97 47.32 -14.42
CA TYR A 426 20.65 47.47 -15.84
C TYR A 426 21.67 48.36 -16.56
N ASN A 427 21.79 48.13 -17.88
CA ASN A 427 22.51 48.94 -18.86
C ASN A 427 24.05 48.84 -18.93
N SER A 428 24.57 47.62 -19.10
CA SER A 428 25.87 47.41 -19.80
C SER A 428 25.91 46.18 -20.74
N THR A 429 24.79 45.82 -21.36
CA THR A 429 24.73 44.78 -22.42
C THR A 429 24.02 45.30 -23.67
N ASN A 430 24.46 46.45 -24.17
CA ASN A 430 24.08 46.94 -25.50
C ASN A 430 25.31 47.44 -26.30
N LYS A 431 26.25 46.53 -26.52
CA LYS A 431 27.24 46.56 -27.59
C LYS A 431 27.58 45.13 -27.98
N HIS A 432 27.60 44.83 -29.28
CA HIS A 432 27.91 43.50 -29.78
C HIS A 432 29.30 43.04 -29.34
N GLN A 433 29.36 42.02 -28.49
CA GLN A 433 30.56 41.23 -28.27
C GLN A 433 30.29 39.78 -28.70
N LYS A 434 30.14 39.59 -30.02
CA LYS A 434 30.23 38.25 -30.62
C LYS A 434 31.62 37.68 -30.31
N ASN A 435 31.66 36.41 -29.92
CA ASN A 435 32.85 35.55 -29.93
C ASN A 435 34.02 35.98 -29.02
N GLY A 436 33.76 36.23 -27.73
CA GLY A 436 34.80 36.36 -26.71
C GLY A 436 35.34 35.02 -26.18
N ILE A 437 34.45 34.17 -25.65
CA ILE A 437 34.83 32.91 -24.96
C ILE A 437 35.08 31.77 -25.96
N PHE A 438 34.28 31.65 -27.02
CA PHE A 438 34.51 30.67 -28.08
C PHE A 438 35.86 30.89 -28.79
N ASN A 439 36.34 32.13 -28.92
CA ASN A 439 37.67 32.42 -29.49
C ASN A 439 38.83 32.12 -28.54
N PHE A 440 38.60 31.97 -27.23
CA PHE A 440 39.64 31.56 -26.28
C PHE A 440 39.92 30.05 -26.42
N LEU A 441 38.87 29.24 -26.53
CA LEU A 441 38.97 27.80 -26.82
C LEU A 441 39.42 27.54 -28.27
N LEU A 442 38.86 28.24 -29.26
CA LEU A 442 39.29 28.12 -30.67
C LEU A 442 40.73 28.58 -30.92
N LYS A 443 41.29 29.51 -30.11
CA LYS A 443 42.71 29.89 -30.26
C LYS A 443 43.70 28.80 -29.82
N ARG A 444 43.32 27.87 -28.93
CA ARG A 444 44.10 26.63 -28.71
C ARG A 444 43.84 25.58 -29.79
N GLY A 445 42.63 25.55 -30.39
CA GLY A 445 42.31 24.67 -31.51
C GLY A 445 42.94 25.03 -32.87
N PHE A 446 43.42 26.27 -33.06
CA PHE A 446 43.93 26.76 -34.34
C PHE A 446 45.42 27.12 -34.39
N THR A 447 46.22 26.77 -33.37
CA THR A 447 47.69 26.87 -33.43
C THR A 447 48.37 25.68 -34.13
N ALA A 448 47.61 24.67 -34.58
CA ALA A 448 48.12 23.51 -35.32
C ALA A 448 48.17 23.68 -36.85
N SER A 449 47.71 24.80 -37.42
CA SER A 449 47.64 25.02 -38.87
C SER A 449 48.64 26.05 -39.43
N LYS A 450 49.69 26.38 -38.67
CA LYS A 450 50.77 27.28 -39.12
C LYS A 450 52.20 26.80 -38.87
N ALA A 451 52.34 25.49 -38.59
CA ALA A 451 53.62 24.81 -38.39
C ALA A 451 53.93 23.78 -39.52
N ILE A 452 53.38 24.00 -40.72
CA ILE A 452 53.73 23.22 -41.93
C ILE A 452 54.29 24.19 -42.98
N GLU A 453 55.49 24.70 -42.70
CA GLU A 453 56.37 25.27 -43.72
C GLU A 453 57.84 25.27 -43.23
N SER A 454 58.32 24.11 -42.75
CA SER A 454 59.75 23.72 -42.82
C SER A 454 60.01 22.32 -42.25
N VAL A 455 61.04 21.67 -42.84
CA VAL A 455 61.71 20.42 -42.44
C VAL A 455 60.97 19.11 -42.74
N GLU A 456 61.64 18.27 -43.54
CA GLU A 456 61.21 16.95 -44.01
C GLU A 456 61.64 15.82 -43.05
N GLU A 457 61.20 14.59 -43.39
CA GLU A 457 61.63 13.28 -42.86
C GLU A 457 61.14 12.86 -41.46
N GLY A 458 60.05 12.09 -41.46
CA GLY A 458 59.46 11.45 -40.26
C GLY A 458 58.26 10.56 -40.60
N SER A 459 58.47 9.51 -41.40
CA SER A 459 57.40 8.72 -42.05
C SER A 459 56.63 7.74 -41.14
N GLN A 460 56.20 8.20 -39.95
CA GLN A 460 55.43 7.39 -39.00
C GLN A 460 54.19 8.10 -38.42
N TRP A 461 53.83 9.27 -38.95
CA TRP A 461 52.67 10.07 -38.53
C TRP A 461 51.50 10.10 -39.54
N LEU A 462 51.70 9.61 -40.76
CA LEU A 462 50.68 9.70 -41.84
C LEU A 462 49.61 8.61 -41.83
N SER A 463 49.85 7.47 -41.16
CA SER A 463 48.77 6.51 -40.84
C SER A 463 47.88 7.00 -39.69
N SER A 464 48.23 8.13 -39.06
CA SER A 464 47.56 8.65 -37.86
C SER A 464 46.62 9.83 -38.11
N LEU A 465 46.30 10.13 -39.36
CA LEU A 465 45.40 11.25 -39.73
C LEU A 465 44.10 10.79 -40.41
N ASP A 466 44.02 9.54 -40.89
CA ASP A 466 42.81 8.97 -41.48
C ASP A 466 41.75 8.60 -40.42
N TRP A 467 42.17 8.26 -39.19
CA TRP A 467 41.26 7.90 -38.08
C TRP A 467 40.71 9.11 -37.29
N LEU A 468 41.32 10.28 -37.43
CA LEU A 468 40.91 11.51 -36.74
C LEU A 468 39.61 12.11 -37.33
N GLN A 469 39.18 11.64 -38.50
CA GLN A 469 37.95 12.07 -39.15
C GLN A 469 36.69 11.36 -38.59
N ASP A 470 36.84 10.22 -37.90
CA ASP A 470 35.73 9.42 -37.38
C ASP A 470 35.26 9.82 -35.96
N CYS A 471 36.12 10.34 -35.08
CA CYS A 471 35.69 10.92 -33.79
C CYS A 471 34.96 12.29 -33.96
N GLY A 472 34.55 12.66 -35.19
CA GLY A 472 33.99 13.97 -35.55
C GLY A 472 32.72 13.98 -36.41
N MET A 473 31.78 13.03 -36.24
CA MET A 473 30.55 12.92 -37.07
C MET A 473 29.23 13.03 -36.29
N LYS A 474 28.27 13.78 -36.86
CA LYS A 474 26.94 14.06 -36.28
C LYS A 474 25.89 12.97 -36.60
N ALA A 475 26.01 11.78 -36.02
CA ALA A 475 24.90 10.84 -35.79
C ALA A 475 25.40 9.59 -35.03
N LEU A 476 24.58 9.03 -34.13
CA LEU A 476 24.86 7.76 -33.45
C LEU A 476 23.94 6.65 -33.98
N PRO A 477 24.46 5.64 -34.70
CA PRO A 477 23.76 4.40 -34.98
C PRO A 477 23.94 3.38 -33.83
N ALA A 478 23.01 2.44 -33.71
CA ALA A 478 22.95 1.48 -32.59
C ALA A 478 23.83 0.23 -32.79
N GLU A 479 25.14 0.41 -33.04
CA GLU A 479 26.09 -0.72 -33.18
C GLU A 479 27.20 -0.73 -32.10
N ARG A 480 27.71 -1.94 -31.84
CA ARG A 480 28.57 -2.25 -30.68
C ARG A 480 30.03 -1.82 -30.86
N SER A 481 30.50 -1.74 -32.11
CA SER A 481 31.86 -1.38 -32.52
C SER A 481 32.24 0.09 -32.25
N PHE A 482 31.24 0.98 -32.14
CA PHE A 482 31.44 2.40 -31.86
C PHE A 482 32.02 2.65 -30.45
N TYR A 483 31.64 1.82 -29.47
CA TYR A 483 32.01 2.02 -28.07
C TYR A 483 33.47 1.64 -27.77
N GLU A 484 34.04 0.68 -28.51
CA GLU A 484 35.47 0.32 -28.38
C GLU A 484 36.40 1.44 -28.88
N HIS A 485 35.92 2.31 -29.79
CA HIS A 485 36.67 3.48 -30.27
C HIS A 485 36.51 4.69 -29.34
N TYR A 486 35.38 4.82 -28.63
CA TYR A 486 35.14 5.93 -27.71
C TYR A 486 36.06 5.87 -26.47
N GLU A 487 36.25 4.69 -25.87
CA GLU A 487 37.22 4.52 -24.78
C GLU A 487 38.66 4.85 -25.24
N GLN A 488 39.01 4.54 -26.50
CA GLN A 488 40.32 4.88 -27.05
C GLN A 488 40.50 6.39 -27.26
N CYS A 489 39.53 7.09 -27.86
CA CYS A 489 39.55 8.56 -27.97
C CYS A 489 39.63 9.22 -26.56
N GLN A 490 39.01 8.64 -25.53
CA GLN A 490 39.04 9.17 -24.15
C GLN A 490 40.41 8.95 -23.44
N THR A 491 41.04 7.78 -23.60
CA THR A 491 42.39 7.54 -23.03
C THR A 491 43.48 8.43 -23.67
N LEU A 492 43.25 8.96 -24.87
CA LEU A 492 44.18 9.85 -25.52
C LEU A 492 44.14 11.27 -24.95
N GLU A 493 42.97 11.81 -24.59
CA GLU A 493 42.84 13.13 -23.94
C GLU A 493 43.62 13.19 -22.61
N GLU A 494 43.62 12.10 -21.84
CA GLU A 494 44.39 12.03 -20.58
C GLU A 494 45.91 12.07 -20.81
N SER A 495 46.39 11.64 -21.98
CA SER A 495 47.83 11.58 -22.30
C SER A 495 48.47 12.90 -22.79
N PHE A 496 47.66 13.94 -23.06
CA PHE A 496 48.12 15.23 -23.58
C PHE A 496 48.12 16.38 -22.57
N SER A 497 48.00 16.09 -21.26
CA SER A 497 48.10 17.10 -20.20
C SER A 497 49.58 17.47 -19.93
N PRO A 498 50.04 18.71 -20.21
CA PRO A 498 51.40 19.14 -19.87
C PRO A 498 51.45 19.66 -18.43
N ASP A 499 52.55 19.39 -17.73
CA ASP A 499 52.83 19.98 -16.41
C ASP A 499 52.90 21.52 -16.48
N PRO A 500 52.42 22.25 -15.45
CA PRO A 500 52.42 23.70 -15.45
C PRO A 500 53.72 24.28 -14.85
N GLU A 501 54.72 24.53 -15.68
CA GLU A 501 55.77 25.52 -15.39
C GLU A 501 55.67 26.73 -16.34
N GLU A 502 56.00 27.91 -15.81
CA GLU A 502 56.03 29.23 -16.46
C GLU A 502 54.67 29.85 -16.90
N THR A 503 54.07 30.62 -16.00
CA THR A 503 53.06 31.64 -16.34
C THR A 503 53.72 32.98 -16.69
N PRO A 504 53.46 33.58 -17.87
CA PRO A 504 53.89 34.95 -18.16
C PRO A 504 53.03 35.97 -17.42
N GLU A 505 53.64 37.09 -17.01
CA GLU A 505 52.98 38.16 -16.27
C GLU A 505 51.91 38.87 -17.14
N THR A 506 50.64 38.66 -16.81
CA THR A 506 49.54 39.54 -17.26
C THR A 506 49.21 40.55 -16.16
N GLU A 507 49.25 41.85 -16.50
CA GLU A 507 48.93 42.95 -15.61
C GLU A 507 47.55 42.77 -14.94
N GLU A 508 47.52 42.78 -13.61
CA GLU A 508 46.29 42.63 -12.83
C GLU A 508 45.39 43.87 -13.01
N ILE A 509 44.30 43.73 -13.76
CA ILE A 509 43.23 44.71 -13.77
C ILE A 509 42.57 44.68 -12.39
N GLU A 510 42.71 45.77 -11.61
CA GLU A 510 42.05 45.90 -10.30
C GLU A 510 40.52 45.82 -10.45
N THR A 511 39.94 44.66 -10.15
CA THR A 511 38.49 44.49 -10.06
C THR A 511 38.02 44.47 -8.61
N THR A 512 36.74 44.79 -8.40
CA THR A 512 36.08 44.63 -7.10
C THR A 512 35.64 43.19 -6.82
N MET A 513 35.70 42.31 -7.81
CA MET A 513 35.42 40.88 -7.63
C MET A 513 36.51 40.26 -6.75
N LEU A 514 36.13 39.28 -5.94
CA LEU A 514 37.10 38.45 -5.23
C LEU A 514 37.91 37.64 -6.26
N PRO A 515 39.18 37.32 -5.99
CA PRO A 515 39.87 36.27 -6.73
C PRO A 515 39.02 35.00 -6.74
N PHE A 516 38.98 34.30 -7.87
CA PHE A 516 38.12 33.13 -8.07
C PHE A 516 38.32 32.02 -7.01
N GLU A 517 39.53 31.93 -6.44
CA GLU A 517 39.92 31.01 -5.37
C GLU A 517 39.42 31.43 -3.97
N ASP A 518 39.13 32.72 -3.76
CA ASP A 518 38.68 33.31 -2.49
C ASP A 518 37.14 33.50 -2.42
N ASP A 519 36.40 33.35 -3.53
CA ASP A 519 34.94 33.54 -3.58
C ASP A 519 34.16 32.24 -3.31
N PRO A 520 33.47 32.08 -2.15
CA PRO A 520 32.69 30.88 -1.85
C PRO A 520 31.45 30.69 -2.77
N LEU A 521 31.05 31.72 -3.53
CA LEU A 521 29.93 31.67 -4.47
C LEU A 521 30.38 31.56 -5.94
N SER A 522 31.66 31.29 -6.20
CA SER A 522 32.17 31.03 -7.55
C SER A 522 31.51 29.78 -8.16
N SER A 523 31.44 29.71 -9.49
CA SER A 523 30.80 28.59 -10.19
C SER A 523 31.45 27.23 -9.89
N GLU A 524 32.77 27.18 -9.67
CA GLU A 524 33.44 25.95 -9.23
C GLU A 524 33.09 25.60 -7.79
N ASN A 525 33.10 26.56 -6.86
CA ASN A 525 32.77 26.29 -5.45
C ASN A 525 31.30 25.87 -5.29
N LEU A 526 30.38 26.40 -6.09
CA LEU A 526 28.97 25.95 -6.14
C LEU A 526 28.82 24.54 -6.73
N LEU A 527 29.65 24.15 -7.70
CA LEU A 527 29.69 22.78 -8.21
C LEU A 527 30.25 21.83 -7.15
N GLU A 528 31.35 22.17 -6.48
CA GLU A 528 31.91 21.38 -5.38
C GLU A 528 30.94 21.25 -4.20
N ASP A 529 30.22 22.31 -3.81
CA ASP A 529 29.15 22.24 -2.81
C ASP A 529 28.00 21.34 -3.27
N SER A 530 27.57 21.42 -4.53
CA SER A 530 26.54 20.53 -5.06
C SER A 530 26.97 19.05 -5.09
N VAL A 531 28.27 18.75 -5.31
CA VAL A 531 28.81 17.39 -5.23
C VAL A 531 28.93 16.92 -3.78
N ASN A 532 29.42 17.78 -2.86
CA ASN A 532 29.43 17.52 -1.42
C ASN A 532 28.04 17.15 -0.91
N HIS A 533 27.04 17.95 -1.25
CA HIS A 533 25.64 17.74 -0.88
C HIS A 533 25.08 16.44 -1.46
N PHE A 534 25.29 16.18 -2.75
CA PHE A 534 24.90 14.91 -3.37
C PHE A 534 25.49 13.71 -2.63
N CYS A 535 26.79 13.74 -2.30
CA CYS A 535 27.45 12.67 -1.57
C CYS A 535 27.00 12.54 -0.10
N LYS A 536 26.64 13.65 0.55
CA LYS A 536 26.03 13.67 1.90
C LYS A 536 24.66 12.98 1.90
N VAL A 537 23.79 13.34 0.96
CA VAL A 537 22.46 12.73 0.79
C VAL A 537 22.56 11.26 0.36
N LEU A 538 23.49 10.93 -0.54
CA LEU A 538 23.73 9.54 -0.98
C LEU A 538 24.19 8.65 0.18
N ARG A 539 25.12 9.12 1.02
CA ARG A 539 25.56 8.38 2.21
C ARG A 539 24.39 8.13 3.17
N PHE A 540 23.56 9.13 3.39
CA PHE A 540 22.34 8.99 4.20
C PHE A 540 21.34 8.00 3.57
N ALA A 541 21.19 7.98 2.25
CA ALA A 541 20.39 6.97 1.55
C ALA A 541 20.91 5.55 1.81
N HIS A 542 22.23 5.35 1.80
CA HIS A 542 22.85 4.05 2.07
C HIS A 542 22.65 3.55 3.51
N GLU A 543 22.40 4.41 4.50
CA GLU A 543 22.04 3.98 5.87
C GLU A 543 20.70 3.23 5.93
N TRP A 544 19.77 3.48 4.99
CA TRP A 544 18.52 2.75 4.83
C TRP A 544 18.69 1.43 4.05
N GLY A 545 19.72 1.37 3.19
CA GLY A 545 20.06 0.22 2.37
C GLY A 545 20.54 0.61 0.97
N PRO A 546 21.37 -0.21 0.31
CA PRO A 546 21.87 0.04 -1.04
C PRO A 546 20.75 0.03 -2.10
N PRO A 547 20.97 0.61 -3.30
CA PRO A 547 20.03 0.51 -4.39
C PRO A 547 19.91 -0.96 -4.85
N ILE A 548 18.68 -1.46 -4.96
CA ILE A 548 18.44 -2.84 -5.40
C ILE A 548 18.44 -2.93 -6.92
N TYR A 549 19.17 -3.92 -7.43
CA TYR A 549 19.29 -4.20 -8.84
C TYR A 549 18.56 -5.50 -9.21
N PRO A 550 17.70 -5.52 -10.24
CA PRO A 550 17.13 -6.77 -10.73
C PRO A 550 18.25 -7.70 -11.20
N THR A 551 18.10 -9.00 -10.95
CA THR A 551 19.17 -9.96 -11.27
C THR A 551 19.38 -10.00 -12.77
N GLY A 552 20.65 -9.94 -13.20
CA GLY A 552 21.02 -10.04 -14.61
C GLY A 552 20.52 -11.35 -15.22
N ALA A 553 20.30 -11.36 -16.54
CA ALA A 553 19.93 -12.58 -17.24
C ALA A 553 21.07 -13.62 -17.09
N LEU A 554 20.86 -14.62 -16.24
CA LEU A 554 21.77 -15.77 -16.14
C LEU A 554 21.78 -16.48 -17.50
N ASN A 555 22.98 -16.61 -18.09
CA ASN A 555 23.20 -17.43 -19.27
C ASN A 555 22.97 -18.91 -18.92
N ILE A 556 21.71 -19.36 -19.00
CA ILE A 556 21.29 -20.74 -18.74
C ILE A 556 20.42 -21.20 -19.91
N ASP A 557 21.03 -22.03 -20.75
CA ASP A 557 20.49 -22.99 -21.73
C ASP A 557 19.21 -22.64 -22.51
N GLU A 558 19.39 -22.49 -23.83
CA GLU A 558 18.42 -22.08 -24.86
C GLU A 558 17.32 -23.13 -25.18
N ARG A 559 16.69 -23.75 -24.18
CA ARG A 559 15.73 -24.87 -24.40
C ARG A 559 14.32 -24.68 -23.81
N ARG A 560 13.92 -23.44 -23.55
CA ARG A 560 12.50 -23.07 -23.40
C ARG A 560 12.19 -21.90 -24.33
N THR A 561 10.96 -21.82 -24.80
CA THR A 561 10.46 -20.71 -25.63
C THR A 561 10.45 -19.43 -24.80
N ASN A 562 11.59 -18.75 -24.76
CA ASN A 562 11.81 -17.55 -23.95
C ASN A 562 10.85 -16.45 -24.40
N ILE A 563 9.98 -16.00 -23.50
CA ILE A 563 9.08 -14.88 -23.77
C ILE A 563 9.89 -13.61 -23.63
N THR A 564 10.48 -13.17 -24.74
CA THR A 564 11.27 -11.93 -24.81
C THR A 564 10.39 -10.70 -24.69
N HIS A 565 9.16 -10.75 -25.22
CA HIS A 565 8.25 -9.62 -25.27
C HIS A 565 6.80 -9.93 -24.88
N ILE A 566 6.10 -8.93 -24.32
CA ILE A 566 4.69 -9.01 -23.88
C ILE A 566 3.78 -7.90 -24.43
N ASP A 567 4.16 -7.32 -25.58
CA ASP A 567 3.47 -6.19 -26.22
C ASP A 567 1.95 -6.37 -26.33
N GLY A 568 1.20 -5.40 -25.78
CA GLY A 568 -0.25 -5.29 -25.98
C GLY A 568 -1.09 -6.42 -25.39
N MET A 569 -0.53 -7.26 -24.51
CA MET A 569 -1.28 -8.33 -23.84
C MET A 569 -2.46 -7.80 -23.00
N SER A 570 -2.42 -6.53 -22.58
CA SER A 570 -3.56 -5.83 -21.96
C SER A 570 -4.80 -5.72 -22.84
N CYS A 571 -4.64 -5.49 -24.14
CA CYS A 571 -5.75 -5.38 -25.10
C CYS A 571 -6.17 -6.73 -25.70
N ALA A 572 -5.38 -7.79 -25.50
CA ALA A 572 -5.65 -9.13 -26.04
C ALA A 572 -6.73 -9.90 -25.26
N ARG A 573 -7.16 -9.42 -24.09
CA ARG A 573 -8.10 -10.08 -23.18
C ARG A 573 -9.14 -9.10 -22.62
N ASN A 574 -10.26 -9.63 -22.12
CA ASN A 574 -11.35 -8.85 -21.51
C ASN A 574 -11.02 -8.31 -20.10
N PHE A 575 -9.75 -8.33 -19.70
CA PHE A 575 -9.25 -7.77 -18.44
C PHE A 575 -7.81 -7.30 -18.64
N SER A 576 -7.44 -6.23 -17.95
CA SER A 576 -6.05 -5.78 -17.83
C SER A 576 -5.52 -6.10 -16.44
N LEU A 577 -4.22 -6.38 -16.34
CA LEU A 577 -3.48 -6.43 -15.09
C LEU A 577 -3.15 -4.99 -14.68
N GLN A 578 -3.48 -4.58 -13.46
CA GLN A 578 -3.00 -3.32 -12.88
C GLN A 578 -1.67 -3.56 -12.16
N MET A 579 -0.70 -2.66 -12.29
CA MET A 579 0.63 -2.86 -11.68
C MET A 579 0.91 -1.79 -10.62
N ILE A 580 1.33 -2.23 -9.44
CA ILE A 580 1.69 -1.36 -8.31
C ILE A 580 3.02 -1.81 -7.68
N ALA A 581 3.74 -0.86 -7.10
CA ALA A 581 4.94 -1.09 -6.30
C ALA A 581 4.73 -0.59 -4.87
N ILE A 582 5.23 -1.36 -3.90
CA ILE A 582 5.12 -1.07 -2.46
C ILE A 582 6.52 -1.22 -1.84
N ASP A 583 6.92 -0.25 -1.02
CA ASP A 583 8.18 -0.33 -0.29
C ASP A 583 8.17 -1.52 0.68
N SER A 584 9.01 -2.52 0.42
CA SER A 584 9.08 -3.73 1.23
C SER A 584 9.76 -3.54 2.57
N VAL A 585 10.58 -2.50 2.74
CA VAL A 585 11.25 -2.22 4.02
C VAL A 585 10.24 -1.68 5.03
N ARG A 586 9.54 -0.59 4.69
CA ARG A 586 8.56 0.05 5.58
C ARG A 586 7.24 -0.71 5.69
N ASN A 587 6.86 -1.46 4.67
CA ASN A 587 5.54 -2.10 4.57
C ASN A 587 5.61 -3.64 4.45
N HIS A 588 6.68 -4.26 4.97
CA HIS A 588 6.90 -5.72 4.97
C HIS A 588 5.66 -6.54 5.40
N HIS A 589 4.91 -6.03 6.39
CA HIS A 589 3.69 -6.62 6.92
C HIS A 589 2.59 -6.90 5.86
N PHE A 590 2.54 -6.14 4.75
CA PHE A 590 1.62 -6.44 3.65
C PHE A 590 2.01 -7.74 2.94
N ALA A 591 3.30 -7.94 2.63
CA ALA A 591 3.79 -9.18 2.02
C ALA A 591 3.63 -10.37 2.98
N GLU A 592 3.92 -10.17 4.27
CA GLU A 592 3.74 -11.19 5.31
C GLU A 592 2.27 -11.62 5.45
N SER A 593 1.32 -10.67 5.34
CA SER A 593 -0.11 -10.97 5.37
C SER A 593 -0.56 -11.88 4.20
N LEU A 594 0.12 -11.80 3.05
CA LEU A 594 -0.05 -12.68 1.89
C LEU A 594 0.69 -14.03 2.05
N GLY A 595 1.40 -14.24 3.17
CA GLY A 595 2.16 -15.46 3.46
C GLY A 595 3.57 -15.45 2.89
N ILE A 596 4.10 -14.26 2.58
CA ILE A 596 5.42 -14.10 1.94
C ILE A 596 6.39 -13.59 3.00
N ASP A 597 7.38 -14.42 3.29
CA ASP A 597 8.51 -14.06 4.13
C ASP A 597 9.45 -13.11 3.37
N ILE A 598 9.10 -11.83 3.32
CA ILE A 598 9.85 -10.85 2.55
C ILE A 598 11.22 -10.56 3.18
N THR A 599 11.35 -10.76 4.50
CA THR A 599 12.63 -10.56 5.22
C THR A 599 13.69 -11.59 4.85
N ASN A 600 13.28 -12.85 4.61
CA ASN A 600 14.16 -13.92 4.15
C ASN A 600 14.27 -14.02 2.62
N LYS A 601 13.64 -13.11 1.86
CA LYS A 601 13.85 -13.01 0.41
C LYS A 601 15.07 -12.15 0.11
N LYS A 602 15.85 -12.57 -0.89
CA LYS A 602 16.95 -11.78 -1.47
C LYS A 602 16.46 -10.36 -1.79
N ASP A 603 17.23 -9.37 -1.35
CA ASP A 603 16.98 -7.94 -1.55
C ASP A 603 15.57 -7.47 -1.11
N MET A 604 14.96 -8.17 -0.13
CA MET A 604 13.58 -7.99 0.31
C MET A 604 12.58 -7.83 -0.85
N THR A 605 12.78 -8.57 -1.94
CA THR A 605 12.03 -8.37 -3.19
C THR A 605 11.17 -9.59 -3.54
N ALA A 606 9.89 -9.34 -3.86
CA ALA A 606 8.92 -10.36 -4.27
C ALA A 606 7.83 -9.78 -5.19
N VAL A 607 7.28 -10.61 -6.08
CA VAL A 607 6.17 -10.23 -6.97
C VAL A 607 4.98 -11.17 -6.79
N VAL A 608 3.79 -10.58 -6.68
CA VAL A 608 2.51 -11.29 -6.49
C VAL A 608 1.51 -10.82 -7.54
N ILE A 609 0.68 -11.72 -8.06
CA ILE A 609 -0.57 -11.35 -8.73
C ILE A 609 -1.74 -11.77 -7.84
N LEU A 610 -2.62 -10.82 -7.54
CA LEU A 610 -3.87 -11.01 -6.82
C LEU A 610 -5.03 -10.90 -7.82
N ASP A 611 -5.76 -11.98 -8.06
CA ASP A 611 -6.99 -11.99 -8.83
C ASP A 611 -8.19 -11.85 -7.89
N ASN A 612 -8.76 -10.64 -7.87
CA ASN A 612 -9.90 -10.27 -7.03
C ASN A 612 -11.20 -11.02 -7.44
N LYS A 613 -11.37 -11.40 -8.72
CA LYS A 613 -12.57 -12.11 -9.21
C LYS A 613 -12.59 -13.59 -8.84
N HIS A 614 -11.42 -14.17 -8.62
CA HIS A 614 -11.26 -15.59 -8.30
C HIS A 614 -10.68 -15.84 -6.89
N GLU A 615 -10.61 -14.79 -6.06
CA GLU A 615 -10.03 -14.78 -4.71
C GLU A 615 -8.72 -15.59 -4.63
N SER A 616 -7.84 -15.38 -5.63
CA SER A 616 -6.67 -16.23 -5.83
C SER A 616 -5.39 -15.42 -5.98
N GLN A 617 -4.33 -15.94 -5.36
CA GLN A 617 -3.00 -15.33 -5.38
C GLN A 617 -2.01 -16.22 -6.13
N PHE A 618 -1.07 -15.59 -6.81
CA PHE A 618 0.03 -16.23 -7.54
C PHE A 618 1.33 -15.56 -7.13
N LEU A 619 2.35 -16.35 -6.80
CA LEU A 619 3.64 -15.85 -6.29
C LEU A 619 4.73 -16.16 -7.31
N LEU A 620 5.54 -15.16 -7.68
CA LEU A 620 6.74 -15.37 -8.47
C LEU A 620 7.73 -16.22 -7.66
N SER A 621 8.06 -17.41 -8.17
CA SER A 621 8.91 -18.38 -7.48
C SER A 621 10.40 -18.18 -7.77
N GLU A 622 10.72 -17.64 -8.95
CA GLU A 622 12.09 -17.35 -9.41
C GLU A 622 12.58 -15.99 -8.89
N GLU A 623 13.87 -15.69 -9.05
CA GLU A 623 14.40 -14.36 -8.76
C GLU A 623 13.79 -13.29 -9.68
N TYR A 624 13.63 -12.07 -9.16
CA TYR A 624 13.07 -10.96 -9.92
C TYR A 624 14.05 -10.47 -11.01
N ASN A 625 13.69 -10.70 -12.26
CA ASN A 625 14.45 -10.31 -13.44
C ASN A 625 13.51 -10.10 -14.65
N ALA A 626 14.06 -9.55 -15.74
CA ALA A 626 13.30 -9.14 -16.93
C ALA A 626 12.65 -10.30 -17.70
N LYS A 627 13.13 -11.53 -17.54
CA LYS A 627 12.54 -12.74 -18.14
C LYS A 627 11.46 -13.31 -17.23
N SER A 628 11.75 -13.49 -15.94
CA SER A 628 10.85 -14.12 -14.98
C SER A 628 9.54 -13.33 -14.82
N ILE A 629 9.59 -11.99 -14.85
CA ILE A 629 8.39 -11.15 -14.80
C ILE A 629 7.51 -11.25 -16.07
N ARG A 630 8.11 -11.28 -17.27
CA ARG A 630 7.39 -11.44 -18.55
C ARG A 630 6.75 -12.81 -18.67
N GLU A 631 7.51 -13.86 -18.33
CA GLU A 631 6.99 -15.22 -18.29
C GLU A 631 5.88 -15.38 -17.25
N PHE A 632 5.99 -14.74 -16.08
CA PHE A 632 4.94 -14.75 -15.05
C PHE A 632 3.65 -14.06 -15.50
N ILE A 633 3.73 -12.88 -16.12
CA ILE A 633 2.58 -12.16 -16.67
C ILE A 633 1.93 -12.98 -17.81
N SER A 634 2.72 -13.52 -18.73
CA SER A 634 2.18 -14.34 -19.84
C SER A 634 1.56 -15.66 -19.37
N ASN A 635 2.18 -16.33 -18.39
CA ASN A 635 1.61 -17.54 -17.80
C ASN A 635 0.32 -17.24 -17.02
N PHE A 636 0.21 -16.08 -16.36
CA PHE A 636 -1.02 -15.62 -15.72
C PHE A 636 -2.13 -15.37 -16.75
N THR A 637 -1.88 -14.57 -17.79
CA THR A 637 -2.88 -14.23 -18.82
C THR A 637 -3.33 -15.44 -19.64
N ASN A 638 -2.50 -16.49 -19.74
CA ASN A 638 -2.83 -17.77 -20.35
C ASN A 638 -3.34 -18.84 -19.37
N LYS A 639 -3.56 -18.50 -18.09
CA LYS A 639 -4.09 -19.38 -17.03
C LYS A 639 -3.27 -20.66 -16.80
N SER A 640 -1.96 -20.64 -17.07
CA SER A 640 -1.07 -21.79 -16.83
C SER A 640 -0.48 -21.81 -15.41
N LEU A 641 -0.53 -20.68 -14.68
CA LEU A 641 -0.05 -20.61 -13.29
C LEU A 641 -0.91 -21.42 -12.31
N LYS A 642 -0.24 -22.00 -11.31
CA LYS A 642 -0.89 -22.63 -10.16
C LYS A 642 -1.09 -21.59 -9.06
N ARG A 643 -2.31 -21.51 -8.51
CA ARG A 643 -2.63 -20.69 -7.34
C ARG A 643 -1.68 -21.04 -6.17
N SER A 644 -1.08 -20.00 -5.58
CA SER A 644 -0.38 -20.11 -4.30
C SER A 644 -1.39 -20.23 -3.16
N LEU A 645 -1.08 -21.06 -2.17
CA LEU A 645 -1.86 -21.19 -0.94
C LEU A 645 -0.96 -20.78 0.22
N ARG A 646 -1.29 -19.66 0.86
CA ARG A 646 -0.65 -19.22 2.11
C ARG A 646 -0.83 -20.33 3.15
N SER A 647 0.28 -20.84 3.66
CA SER A 647 0.30 -22.00 4.57
C SER A 647 0.98 -21.71 5.92
N HIS A 648 1.42 -20.47 6.10
CA HIS A 648 1.93 -19.89 7.33
C HIS A 648 1.89 -18.36 7.19
N VAL A 649 1.76 -17.65 8.30
CA VAL A 649 2.03 -16.21 8.43
C VAL A 649 2.85 -16.06 9.71
N TYR A 650 3.97 -15.36 9.64
CA TYR A 650 4.85 -15.15 10.79
C TYR A 650 4.26 -14.13 11.75
N ASP A 651 4.54 -14.32 13.04
CA ASP A 651 4.22 -13.37 14.07
C ASP A 651 5.26 -12.25 14.07
N THR A 652 4.79 -11.00 14.05
CA THR A 652 5.65 -9.82 14.17
C THR A 652 5.61 -9.30 15.61
N MET A 653 6.52 -8.40 15.97
CA MET A 653 6.66 -7.85 17.33
C MET A 653 5.36 -7.26 17.92
N HIS A 654 4.38 -6.92 17.07
CA HIS A 654 3.07 -6.39 17.46
C HIS A 654 1.87 -7.12 16.83
N THR A 655 2.08 -8.24 16.13
CA THR A 655 1.00 -9.11 15.62
C THR A 655 1.09 -10.49 16.24
N HIS A 656 0.31 -10.71 17.31
CA HIS A 656 0.18 -12.01 17.96
C HIS A 656 -0.95 -12.81 17.31
N TYR A 657 -0.59 -13.85 16.59
CA TYR A 657 -1.53 -14.85 16.09
C TYR A 657 -1.76 -15.94 17.14
N PHE A 658 -2.94 -16.54 17.13
CA PHE A 658 -3.26 -17.57 18.10
C PHE A 658 -2.39 -18.83 17.88
N GLY A 659 -1.68 -19.26 18.94
CA GLY A 659 -0.85 -20.47 18.93
C GLY A 659 0.56 -20.30 18.34
N SER A 660 1.10 -19.08 18.33
CA SER A 660 2.47 -18.81 17.85
C SER A 660 3.57 -19.02 18.89
N ASP A 661 3.26 -18.85 20.18
CA ASP A 661 4.10 -19.32 21.28
C ASP A 661 4.20 -20.85 21.18
N GLY A 662 5.30 -21.34 20.60
CA GLY A 662 5.54 -22.75 20.26
C GLY A 662 5.54 -23.71 21.46
N THR A 663 5.34 -23.22 22.67
CA THR A 663 5.06 -23.98 23.89
C THR A 663 3.63 -24.53 23.89
N SER A 664 3.28 -25.34 22.89
CA SER A 664 2.34 -26.43 23.11
C SER A 664 3.05 -27.54 23.89
N GLU A 665 3.46 -27.22 25.12
CA GLU A 665 3.86 -28.24 26.08
C GLU A 665 2.71 -29.24 26.19
N GLN A 666 3.02 -30.51 25.97
CA GLN A 666 2.04 -31.59 26.06
C GLN A 666 1.71 -31.85 27.54
N MET A 667 0.98 -30.93 28.17
CA MET A 667 0.46 -31.09 29.52
C MET A 667 -0.31 -32.42 29.59
N GLY A 668 0.11 -33.26 30.54
CA GLY A 668 -0.19 -34.69 30.66
C GLY A 668 -1.42 -35.19 29.89
N ILE A 669 -1.17 -35.92 28.81
CA ILE A 669 -2.20 -36.61 28.02
C ILE A 669 -2.85 -37.67 28.92
N SER A 670 -3.98 -37.31 29.55
CA SER A 670 -4.88 -38.27 30.16
C SER A 670 -5.79 -38.88 29.09
N GLU A 671 -6.14 -40.16 29.23
CA GLU A 671 -6.99 -40.87 28.25
C GLU A 671 -8.39 -40.24 28.06
N ASN A 672 -8.85 -39.42 29.02
CA ASN A 672 -10.10 -38.66 28.96
C ASN A 672 -9.98 -37.25 28.36
N SER A 673 -8.78 -36.83 27.95
CA SER A 673 -8.57 -35.51 27.33
C SER A 673 -9.12 -35.46 25.89
N VAL A 674 -9.81 -34.37 25.54
CA VAL A 674 -10.30 -34.15 24.17
C VAL A 674 -9.39 -33.15 23.47
N TYR A 675 -8.56 -33.67 22.56
CA TYR A 675 -7.72 -32.85 21.70
C TYR A 675 -8.49 -32.25 20.51
N ILE A 676 -8.11 -31.05 20.09
CA ILE A 676 -8.53 -30.41 18.84
C ILE A 676 -7.27 -30.18 18.02
N GLU A 677 -7.17 -30.81 16.85
CA GLU A 677 -6.02 -30.66 15.95
C GLU A 677 -6.01 -29.27 15.31
N ASP A 678 -4.91 -28.53 15.46
CA ASP A 678 -4.67 -27.30 14.71
C ASP A 678 -4.19 -27.62 13.29
N LEU A 679 -4.93 -27.13 12.28
CA LEU A 679 -4.68 -27.42 10.87
C LEU A 679 -3.97 -26.27 10.17
N THR A 680 -3.05 -26.64 9.30
CA THR A 680 -2.49 -25.77 8.26
C THR A 680 -3.07 -26.19 6.91
N SER A 681 -2.92 -25.36 5.88
CA SER A 681 -3.30 -25.70 4.50
C SER A 681 -2.68 -27.01 4.00
N ARG A 682 -1.51 -27.40 4.54
CA ARG A 682 -0.81 -28.64 4.19
C ARG A 682 -1.37 -29.86 4.93
N THR A 683 -1.78 -29.71 6.20
CA THR A 683 -2.31 -30.84 7.00
C THR A 683 -3.81 -31.06 6.82
N PHE A 684 -4.57 -30.01 6.49
CA PHE A 684 -6.03 -30.07 6.27
C PHE A 684 -6.46 -31.25 5.39
N ARG A 685 -5.90 -31.36 4.18
CA ARG A 685 -6.28 -32.42 3.23
C ARG A 685 -5.90 -33.82 3.71
N ARG A 686 -4.81 -33.96 4.46
CA ARG A 686 -4.40 -35.25 5.05
C ARG A 686 -5.42 -35.68 6.12
N MET A 687 -5.85 -34.74 6.96
CA MET A 687 -6.81 -35.01 8.04
C MET A 687 -8.18 -35.39 7.48
N VAL A 688 -8.73 -34.57 6.56
CA VAL A 688 -10.04 -34.79 5.91
C VAL A 688 -10.10 -36.11 5.12
N LYS A 689 -8.99 -36.57 4.54
CA LYS A 689 -8.94 -37.85 3.79
C LYS A 689 -8.78 -39.10 4.64
N THR A 690 -8.71 -39.00 5.97
CA THR A 690 -8.38 -40.17 6.79
C THR A 690 -9.53 -41.20 6.79
N PRO A 691 -9.34 -42.41 6.25
CA PRO A 691 -10.43 -43.36 6.07
C PRO A 691 -10.99 -43.85 7.41
N GLY A 692 -12.32 -44.00 7.51
CA GLY A 692 -12.97 -44.57 8.69
C GLY A 692 -13.06 -43.64 9.91
N MET A 693 -12.82 -42.33 9.75
CA MET A 693 -13.06 -41.32 10.76
C MET A 693 -13.85 -40.15 10.17
N MET A 694 -14.85 -39.66 10.90
CA MET A 694 -15.55 -38.42 10.57
C MET A 694 -14.76 -37.23 11.13
N SER A 695 -14.64 -36.16 10.35
CA SER A 695 -13.85 -34.99 10.73
C SER A 695 -14.74 -33.75 10.87
N LEU A 696 -14.69 -33.11 12.04
CA LEU A 696 -15.37 -31.85 12.34
C LEU A 696 -14.33 -30.72 12.34
N VAL A 697 -14.42 -29.81 11.35
CA VAL A 697 -13.44 -28.72 11.17
C VAL A 697 -14.12 -27.37 11.38
N ALA A 698 -13.69 -26.62 12.39
CA ALA A 698 -14.05 -25.21 12.52
C ALA A 698 -13.05 -24.32 11.77
N VAL A 699 -13.52 -23.61 10.75
CA VAL A 699 -12.77 -22.59 10.03
C VAL A 699 -13.10 -21.23 10.65
N CYS A 700 -12.09 -20.51 11.15
CA CYS A 700 -12.23 -19.27 11.90
C CYS A 700 -11.37 -18.17 11.29
N GLY A 701 -11.83 -16.92 11.33
CA GLY A 701 -11.02 -15.75 10.95
C GLY A 701 -10.22 -15.28 12.16
N GLY A 702 -9.04 -15.88 12.39
CA GLY A 702 -8.28 -15.74 13.63
C GLY A 702 -8.66 -16.81 14.67
N ALA A 703 -8.43 -16.49 15.94
CA ALA A 703 -8.69 -17.39 17.06
C ALA A 703 -10.16 -17.89 17.10
N CYS A 704 -10.37 -19.20 17.01
CA CYS A 704 -11.71 -19.76 17.21
C CYS A 704 -12.22 -19.45 18.63
N SER A 705 -13.39 -18.80 18.72
CA SER A 705 -13.99 -18.46 20.00
C SER A 705 -14.24 -19.68 20.89
N ALA A 706 -14.14 -19.50 22.21
CA ALA A 706 -14.39 -20.56 23.18
C ALA A 706 -15.78 -21.23 23.05
N ARG A 707 -16.78 -20.54 22.46
CA ARG A 707 -18.08 -21.13 22.13
C ARG A 707 -17.95 -22.23 21.07
N VAL A 708 -17.19 -21.99 20.01
CA VAL A 708 -16.99 -22.95 18.91
C VAL A 708 -16.21 -24.16 19.42
N SER A 709 -15.12 -23.95 20.17
CA SER A 709 -14.36 -25.05 20.79
C SER A 709 -15.23 -25.88 21.74
N ARG A 710 -16.06 -25.25 22.58
CA ARG A 710 -17.02 -25.97 23.44
C ARG A 710 -18.07 -26.74 22.65
N ALA A 711 -18.58 -26.19 21.54
CA ALA A 711 -19.53 -26.87 20.67
C ALA A 711 -18.92 -28.14 20.03
N LEU A 712 -17.68 -28.05 19.51
CA LEU A 712 -16.93 -29.18 18.96
C LEU A 712 -16.69 -30.27 20.03
N VAL A 713 -16.18 -29.91 21.20
CA VAL A 713 -15.90 -30.85 22.30
C VAL A 713 -17.19 -31.51 22.79
N GLY A 714 -18.28 -30.74 22.93
CA GLY A 714 -19.59 -31.27 23.29
C GLY A 714 -20.15 -32.25 22.25
N ALA A 715 -20.06 -31.91 20.97
CA ALA A 715 -20.50 -32.79 19.88
C ALA A 715 -19.69 -34.09 19.82
N ARG A 716 -18.36 -34.02 19.98
CA ARG A 716 -17.51 -35.23 20.09
C ARG A 716 -17.92 -36.10 21.27
N ARG A 717 -18.11 -35.54 22.47
CA ARG A 717 -18.47 -36.32 23.66
C ARG A 717 -19.76 -37.11 23.45
N LEU A 718 -20.79 -36.47 22.88
CA LEU A 718 -22.07 -37.13 22.57
C LEU A 718 -21.92 -38.22 21.50
N LEU A 719 -21.30 -37.91 20.36
CA LEU A 719 -21.21 -38.83 19.22
C LEU A 719 -20.21 -39.98 19.44
N ALA A 720 -19.09 -39.73 20.15
CA ALA A 720 -18.11 -40.77 20.48
C ALA A 720 -18.69 -41.78 21.48
N GLY A 721 -19.50 -41.33 22.45
CA GLY A 721 -20.28 -42.21 23.31
C GLY A 721 -21.28 -43.11 22.55
N CYS A 722 -21.70 -42.68 21.35
CA CYS A 722 -22.54 -43.47 20.45
C CYS A 722 -21.73 -44.36 19.48
N GLY A 723 -20.43 -44.53 19.71
CA GLY A 723 -19.55 -45.40 18.92
C GLY A 723 -19.07 -44.81 17.59
N LEU A 724 -19.23 -43.49 17.35
CA LEU A 724 -18.73 -42.84 16.14
C LEU A 724 -17.28 -42.38 16.31
N ARG A 725 -16.38 -42.81 15.40
CA ARG A 725 -14.98 -42.38 15.41
C ARG A 725 -14.83 -40.99 14.80
N LEU A 726 -14.46 -40.02 15.63
CA LEU A 726 -14.37 -38.61 15.26
C LEU A 726 -12.96 -38.05 15.40
N ARG A 727 -12.65 -37.04 14.60
CA ARG A 727 -11.58 -36.07 14.84
C ARG A 727 -12.16 -34.66 14.94
N LEU A 728 -11.63 -33.89 15.88
CA LEU A 728 -11.92 -32.46 16.00
C LEU A 728 -10.72 -31.69 15.50
N ALA A 729 -10.98 -30.66 14.71
CA ALA A 729 -9.93 -29.80 14.23
C ALA A 729 -10.41 -28.36 14.07
N ARG A 730 -9.46 -27.42 14.04
CA ARG A 730 -9.71 -26.02 13.73
C ARG A 730 -8.65 -25.48 12.78
N LEU A 731 -9.01 -24.45 12.02
CA LEU A 731 -8.14 -23.80 11.07
C LEU A 731 -8.35 -22.28 11.14
N ASP A 732 -7.25 -21.55 11.28
CA ASP A 732 -7.23 -20.10 11.16
C ASP A 732 -7.08 -19.69 9.68
N ALA A 733 -8.17 -19.19 9.09
CA ALA A 733 -8.24 -18.73 7.72
C ALA A 733 -7.50 -17.40 7.48
N LEU A 734 -7.10 -16.67 8.53
CA LEU A 734 -6.23 -15.51 8.39
C LEU A 734 -4.75 -15.91 8.22
N ARG A 735 -4.39 -17.18 8.46
CA ARG A 735 -3.02 -17.71 8.27
C ARG A 735 -2.93 -18.83 7.24
N HIS A 736 -4.05 -19.46 6.89
CA HIS A 736 -4.10 -20.67 6.09
C HIS A 736 -5.18 -20.60 5.02
N ASP A 737 -4.77 -20.48 3.76
CA ASP A 737 -5.70 -20.54 2.63
C ASP A 737 -6.11 -22.01 2.39
N LEU A 738 -7.40 -22.23 2.17
CA LEU A 738 -7.92 -23.50 1.70
C LEU A 738 -8.07 -23.52 0.18
N PRO A 739 -8.02 -24.71 -0.47
CA PRO A 739 -8.48 -24.86 -1.85
C PRO A 739 -9.91 -24.32 -2.00
N TRP A 740 -10.22 -23.71 -3.16
CA TRP A 740 -11.51 -23.03 -3.41
C TRP A 740 -12.77 -23.88 -3.16
N HIS A 741 -12.68 -25.21 -3.25
CA HIS A 741 -13.77 -26.13 -2.91
C HIS A 741 -14.19 -26.07 -1.41
N TYR A 742 -13.33 -25.50 -0.55
CA TYR A 742 -13.51 -25.44 0.91
C TYR A 742 -13.42 -24.01 1.46
N THR A 743 -13.39 -22.98 0.60
CA THR A 743 -13.42 -21.58 1.04
C THR A 743 -14.81 -21.23 1.58
N VAL A 744 -14.85 -20.54 2.72
CA VAL A 744 -16.09 -20.20 3.42
C VAL A 744 -16.33 -18.69 3.38
N HIS A 745 -17.57 -18.28 3.08
CA HIS A 745 -17.93 -16.85 3.01
C HIS A 745 -18.10 -16.18 4.38
N HIS A 746 -18.25 -16.96 5.45
CA HIS A 746 -18.51 -16.46 6.80
C HIS A 746 -17.60 -17.13 7.83
N TYR A 747 -17.18 -16.37 8.84
CA TYR A 747 -16.39 -16.87 9.95
C TYR A 747 -17.11 -16.65 11.29
N PRO A 748 -17.11 -17.65 12.20
CA PRO A 748 -16.64 -19.02 12.02
C PRO A 748 -17.65 -19.90 11.25
N THR A 749 -17.15 -20.81 10.41
CA THR A 749 -17.97 -21.86 9.75
C THR A 749 -17.51 -23.24 10.23
N LEU A 750 -18.45 -24.15 10.49
CA LEU A 750 -18.17 -25.55 10.79
C LEU A 750 -18.41 -26.40 9.54
N LEU A 751 -17.41 -27.20 9.15
CA LEU A 751 -17.48 -28.17 8.05
C LEU A 751 -17.45 -29.59 8.62
N VAL A 752 -18.23 -30.50 8.03
CA VAL A 752 -18.25 -31.91 8.38
C VAL A 752 -17.87 -32.77 7.18
N PHE A 753 -16.89 -33.65 7.38
CA PHE A 753 -16.43 -34.61 6.38
C PHE A 753 -16.75 -36.03 6.85
N PRO A 754 -17.64 -36.78 6.18
CA PRO A 754 -18.03 -38.11 6.60
C PRO A 754 -16.95 -39.17 6.29
N ALA A 755 -16.97 -40.27 7.04
CA ALA A 755 -15.93 -41.30 7.05
C ALA A 755 -15.85 -42.19 5.78
N HIS A 756 -16.80 -42.05 4.84
CA HIS A 756 -16.97 -42.94 3.69
C HIS A 756 -16.09 -42.54 2.49
N ARG A 757 -15.90 -43.46 1.52
CA ARG A 757 -15.01 -43.30 0.35
C ARG A 757 -15.27 -42.08 -0.57
N ARG A 758 -16.38 -41.35 -0.38
CA ARG A 758 -16.74 -40.14 -1.12
C ARG A 758 -16.61 -38.85 -0.28
N GLY A 759 -16.09 -38.92 0.95
CA GLY A 759 -16.22 -37.87 1.98
C GLY A 759 -15.67 -36.47 1.69
N GLU A 760 -14.85 -36.25 0.65
CA GLU A 760 -14.54 -34.88 0.17
C GLU A 760 -15.75 -34.25 -0.57
N ALA A 761 -16.53 -35.05 -1.31
CA ALA A 761 -17.66 -34.60 -2.14
C ALA A 761 -18.99 -34.51 -1.37
N ASP A 762 -19.18 -35.37 -0.36
CA ASP A 762 -20.36 -35.38 0.51
C ASP A 762 -20.17 -34.51 1.78
N SER A 763 -19.32 -33.47 1.69
CA SER A 763 -19.04 -32.56 2.80
C SER A 763 -20.17 -31.55 2.99
N GLU A 764 -20.60 -31.36 4.25
CA GLU A 764 -21.72 -30.48 4.60
C GLU A 764 -21.23 -29.31 5.47
N SER A 765 -21.75 -28.10 5.21
CA SER A 765 -21.42 -26.89 5.94
C SER A 765 -22.52 -26.48 6.91
N TYR A 766 -22.13 -25.88 8.03
CA TYR A 766 -23.08 -25.33 9.00
C TYR A 766 -23.72 -24.05 8.44
N PRO A 767 -25.04 -23.81 8.62
CA PRO A 767 -25.69 -22.63 8.08
C PRO A 767 -25.06 -21.33 8.62
N GLY A 768 -24.63 -20.44 7.72
CA GLY A 768 -23.77 -19.30 8.06
C GLY A 768 -24.39 -18.29 9.05
N GLU A 769 -25.70 -18.06 8.97
CA GLU A 769 -26.43 -17.18 9.91
C GLU A 769 -26.73 -17.85 11.25
N ALA A 770 -26.66 -19.18 11.33
CA ALA A 770 -27.02 -19.93 12.53
C ALA A 770 -25.87 -19.92 13.55
N ARG A 771 -26.21 -19.72 14.81
CA ARG A 771 -25.23 -19.82 15.91
C ARG A 771 -24.76 -21.27 16.05
N ILE A 772 -23.44 -21.49 16.01
CA ILE A 772 -22.84 -22.81 16.24
C ILE A 772 -23.11 -23.26 17.68
N THR A 773 -23.74 -24.43 17.82
CA THR A 773 -24.05 -25.09 19.10
C THR A 773 -23.64 -26.56 19.05
N SER A 774 -23.46 -27.22 20.21
CA SER A 774 -23.16 -28.66 20.27
C SER A 774 -24.28 -29.48 19.63
N ALA A 775 -25.55 -29.18 19.95
CA ALA A 775 -26.71 -29.85 19.36
C ALA A 775 -26.79 -29.67 17.83
N GLY A 776 -26.53 -28.45 17.33
CA GLY A 776 -26.46 -28.19 15.89
C GLY A 776 -25.31 -28.94 15.21
N ALA A 777 -24.13 -28.98 15.82
CA ALA A 777 -22.99 -29.72 15.29
C ALA A 777 -23.25 -31.24 15.24
N VAL A 778 -23.95 -31.79 16.25
CA VAL A 778 -24.44 -33.19 16.25
C VAL A 778 -25.46 -33.40 15.13
N ALA A 779 -26.43 -32.50 14.95
CA ALA A 779 -27.43 -32.61 13.90
C ALA A 779 -26.82 -32.57 12.48
N LEU A 780 -25.83 -31.70 12.26
CA LEU A 780 -25.08 -31.64 11.00
C LEU A 780 -24.26 -32.93 10.76
N ALA A 781 -23.59 -33.43 11.81
CA ALA A 781 -22.86 -34.70 11.74
C ALA A 781 -23.80 -35.87 11.37
N LEU A 782 -24.95 -36.00 12.04
CA LEU A 782 -25.95 -37.03 11.74
C LEU A 782 -26.48 -36.92 10.29
N ARG A 783 -26.68 -35.71 9.78
CA ARG A 783 -27.12 -35.48 8.40
C ARG A 783 -26.09 -35.96 7.36
N SER A 784 -24.80 -35.86 7.65
CA SER A 784 -23.71 -36.33 6.77
C SER A 784 -23.50 -37.85 6.79
N LEU A 785 -24.14 -38.60 7.70
CA LEU A 785 -24.04 -40.06 7.76
C LEU A 785 -24.96 -40.76 6.75
N ALA A 786 -24.50 -41.92 6.24
CA ALA A 786 -25.37 -42.83 5.50
C ALA A 786 -26.54 -43.30 6.39
N ALA A 787 -27.72 -43.54 5.80
CA ALA A 787 -28.94 -43.84 6.57
C ALA A 787 -28.81 -44.97 7.62
N PRO A 788 -28.10 -46.09 7.38
CA PRO A 788 -27.90 -47.13 8.40
C PRO A 788 -27.06 -46.65 9.59
N GLU A 789 -26.00 -45.88 9.33
CA GLU A 789 -25.13 -45.30 10.37
C GLU A 789 -25.86 -44.19 11.15
N HIS A 790 -26.60 -43.31 10.45
CA HIS A 790 -27.46 -42.29 11.05
C HIS A 790 -28.46 -42.95 12.01
N LEU A 791 -29.21 -43.97 11.57
CA LEU A 791 -30.18 -44.66 12.43
C LEU A 791 -29.50 -45.31 13.64
N ARG A 792 -28.37 -46.00 13.45
CA ARG A 792 -27.58 -46.59 14.55
C ARG A 792 -27.15 -45.55 15.59
N VAL A 793 -26.53 -44.44 15.15
CA VAL A 793 -26.06 -43.37 16.06
C VAL A 793 -27.25 -42.67 16.73
N ARG A 794 -28.37 -42.48 16.03
CA ARG A 794 -29.57 -41.86 16.59
C ARG A 794 -30.24 -42.72 17.66
N ILE A 795 -30.29 -44.05 17.49
CA ILE A 795 -30.76 -44.98 18.53
C ILE A 795 -29.88 -44.89 19.78
N ALA A 796 -28.56 -44.88 19.63
CA ALA A 796 -27.63 -44.73 20.74
C ALA A 796 -27.78 -43.37 21.46
N LEU A 797 -27.98 -42.27 20.71
CA LEU A 797 -28.30 -40.96 21.28
C LEU A 797 -29.61 -40.99 22.09
N CYS A 798 -30.68 -41.64 21.58
CA CYS A 798 -31.93 -41.79 22.33
C CYS A 798 -31.76 -42.64 23.61
N ALA A 799 -30.87 -43.64 23.60
CA ALA A 799 -30.60 -44.44 24.79
C ALA A 799 -29.94 -43.62 25.91
N ALA A 800 -29.02 -42.71 25.55
CA ALA A 800 -28.28 -41.84 26.46
C ALA A 800 -29.10 -40.69 27.08
N VAL A 801 -30.31 -40.41 26.58
CA VAL A 801 -31.23 -39.42 27.17
C VAL A 801 -31.72 -39.91 28.55
N LEU A 802 -31.92 -39.01 29.51
CA LEU A 802 -32.44 -39.37 30.85
C LEU A 802 -33.98 -39.31 30.94
N SER A 803 -34.62 -38.36 30.24
CA SER A 803 -36.07 -38.14 30.32
C SER A 803 -36.86 -39.18 29.51
N HIS A 804 -37.81 -39.88 30.16
CA HIS A 804 -38.67 -40.87 29.51
C HIS A 804 -39.56 -40.26 28.41
N ASN A 805 -40.01 -39.01 28.58
CA ASN A 805 -40.81 -38.32 27.57
C ASN A 805 -39.97 -37.99 26.32
N GLU A 806 -38.74 -37.53 26.51
CA GLU A 806 -37.81 -37.26 25.42
C GLU A 806 -37.42 -38.55 24.68
N LYS A 807 -37.20 -39.68 25.39
CA LYS A 807 -37.00 -41.00 24.76
C LYS A 807 -38.17 -41.39 23.85
N LYS A 808 -39.42 -41.13 24.28
CA LYS A 808 -40.63 -41.41 23.48
C LYS A 808 -40.66 -40.59 22.20
N THR A 809 -40.35 -39.30 22.27
CA THR A 809 -40.23 -38.42 21.09
C THR A 809 -39.08 -38.87 20.18
N CYS A 810 -37.90 -39.14 20.75
CA CYS A 810 -36.72 -39.57 20.02
C CYS A 810 -36.95 -40.89 19.23
N LEU A 811 -37.66 -41.86 19.82
CA LEU A 811 -38.10 -43.07 19.13
C LEU A 811 -39.15 -42.80 18.04
N LYS A 812 -40.08 -41.86 18.26
CA LYS A 812 -41.06 -41.46 17.23
C LYS A 812 -40.32 -40.91 15.99
N ASP A 813 -39.36 -40.00 16.20
CA ASP A 813 -38.60 -39.41 15.10
C ASP A 813 -37.73 -40.44 14.34
N ILE A 814 -37.21 -41.47 15.03
CA ILE A 814 -36.50 -42.59 14.38
C ILE A 814 -37.45 -43.36 13.45
N LYS A 815 -38.67 -43.66 13.91
CA LYS A 815 -39.69 -44.36 13.10
C LYS A 815 -40.08 -43.52 11.87
N GLU A 816 -40.27 -42.20 12.04
CA GLU A 816 -40.54 -41.26 10.94
C GLU A 816 -39.34 -41.11 9.97
N HIS A 817 -38.10 -41.15 10.47
CA HIS A 817 -36.92 -41.14 9.60
C HIS A 817 -36.82 -42.43 8.78
N ALA A 818 -37.06 -43.59 9.38
CA ALA A 818 -37.04 -44.89 8.69
C ALA A 818 -38.10 -44.95 7.58
N THR A 819 -39.34 -44.50 7.82
CA THR A 819 -40.39 -44.43 6.79
C THR A 819 -40.05 -43.42 5.69
N SER A 820 -39.43 -42.29 6.02
CA SER A 820 -38.91 -41.33 5.03
C SER A 820 -37.84 -41.95 4.11
N VAL A 821 -36.90 -42.73 4.68
CA VAL A 821 -35.87 -43.45 3.92
C VAL A 821 -36.48 -44.52 3.01
N ILE A 822 -37.49 -45.26 3.49
CA ILE A 822 -38.25 -46.22 2.68
C ILE A 822 -38.96 -45.52 1.51
N ASN A 823 -39.70 -44.44 1.77
CA ASN A 823 -40.41 -43.68 0.75
C ASN A 823 -39.46 -43.13 -0.34
N LYS A 824 -38.29 -42.63 0.06
CA LYS A 824 -37.23 -42.23 -0.88
C LYS A 824 -36.76 -43.41 -1.74
N ASN A 825 -36.42 -44.56 -1.15
CA ASN A 825 -35.95 -45.72 -1.92
C ASN A 825 -37.04 -46.31 -2.83
N LEU A 826 -38.30 -46.34 -2.40
CA LEU A 826 -39.45 -46.73 -3.23
C LEU A 826 -39.63 -45.81 -4.44
N ARG A 827 -39.44 -44.49 -4.28
CA ARG A 827 -39.50 -43.53 -5.39
C ARG A 827 -38.43 -43.83 -6.45
N HIS A 828 -37.18 -44.04 -6.02
CA HIS A 828 -36.09 -44.40 -6.94
C HIS A 828 -36.34 -45.74 -7.63
N TRP A 829 -36.81 -46.77 -6.89
CA TRP A 829 -37.13 -48.08 -7.45
C TRP A 829 -38.24 -48.04 -8.51
N ARG A 830 -39.23 -47.14 -8.36
CA ARG A 830 -40.28 -46.90 -9.36
C ARG A 830 -39.76 -46.18 -10.62
N GLN A 831 -38.72 -45.35 -10.48
CA GLN A 831 -38.17 -44.53 -11.57
C GLN A 831 -37.05 -45.22 -12.37
N ILE A 832 -36.48 -46.32 -11.88
CA ILE A 832 -35.37 -47.02 -12.53
C ILE A 832 -35.90 -48.15 -13.42
N GLU A 833 -35.42 -48.14 -14.67
CA GLU A 833 -35.70 -49.14 -15.70
C GLU A 833 -34.65 -50.26 -15.74
N ASP A 834 -33.40 -49.97 -15.37
CA ASP A 834 -32.30 -50.94 -15.31
C ASP A 834 -32.61 -52.08 -14.31
N ARG A 835 -32.58 -53.32 -14.80
CA ARG A 835 -32.97 -54.51 -14.04
C ARG A 835 -32.05 -54.80 -12.86
N GLU A 836 -30.74 -54.62 -13.01
CA GLU A 836 -29.76 -54.92 -11.96
C GLU A 836 -29.85 -53.90 -10.81
N LEU A 837 -29.94 -52.61 -11.15
CA LEU A 837 -30.18 -51.55 -10.17
C LEU A 837 -31.52 -51.72 -9.45
N LYS A 838 -32.57 -52.11 -10.18
CA LYS A 838 -33.91 -52.32 -9.62
C LYS A 838 -33.96 -53.52 -8.68
N GLU A 839 -33.26 -54.60 -8.99
CA GLU A 839 -33.12 -55.75 -8.09
C GLU A 839 -32.27 -55.41 -6.85
N ALA A 840 -31.18 -54.66 -7.00
CA ALA A 840 -30.35 -54.21 -5.88
C ALA A 840 -31.13 -53.27 -4.93
N LEU A 841 -31.92 -52.34 -5.47
CA LEU A 841 -32.82 -51.49 -4.69
C LEU A 841 -33.96 -52.28 -4.04
N PHE A 842 -34.48 -53.33 -4.69
CA PHE A 842 -35.49 -54.21 -4.10
C PHE A 842 -34.92 -54.96 -2.88
N LYS A 843 -33.71 -55.51 -2.98
CA LYS A 843 -33.01 -56.14 -1.84
C LYS A 843 -32.77 -55.14 -0.70
N ARG A 844 -32.35 -53.91 -1.00
CA ARG A 844 -32.24 -52.82 0.00
C ARG A 844 -33.60 -52.51 0.66
N LEU A 845 -34.68 -52.48 -0.11
CA LEU A 845 -36.04 -52.24 0.38
C LEU A 845 -36.55 -53.37 1.27
N GLN A 846 -36.23 -54.63 0.98
CA GLN A 846 -36.53 -55.77 1.85
C GLN A 846 -35.87 -55.60 3.23
N HIS A 847 -34.57 -55.26 3.28
CA HIS A 847 -33.88 -55.01 4.55
C HIS A 847 -34.43 -53.79 5.31
N LEU A 848 -34.81 -52.72 4.60
CA LEU A 848 -35.49 -51.57 5.20
C LEU A 848 -36.88 -51.93 5.76
N HIS A 849 -37.60 -52.84 5.12
CA HIS A 849 -38.90 -53.32 5.60
C HIS A 849 -38.74 -54.14 6.90
N THR A 850 -37.78 -55.07 6.96
CA THR A 850 -37.42 -55.78 8.21
C THR A 850 -37.06 -54.78 9.31
N LEU A 851 -36.23 -53.78 9.02
CA LEU A 851 -35.87 -52.74 10.00
C LEU A 851 -37.10 -51.96 10.51
N ALA A 852 -38.05 -51.63 9.63
CA ALA A 852 -39.28 -50.93 10.03
C ALA A 852 -40.19 -51.79 10.93
N LEU A 853 -40.23 -53.11 10.69
CA LEU A 853 -40.94 -54.06 11.56
C LEU A 853 -40.27 -54.14 12.94
N ASP A 854 -38.94 -54.32 13.00
CA ASP A 854 -38.17 -54.34 14.25
C ASP A 854 -38.39 -53.04 15.05
N LEU A 855 -38.30 -51.89 14.39
CA LEU A 855 -38.56 -50.58 14.99
C LEU A 855 -40.02 -50.42 15.45
N SER A 856 -40.99 -51.02 14.78
CA SER A 856 -42.41 -50.94 15.19
C SER A 856 -42.63 -51.58 16.57
N LEU A 857 -41.99 -52.73 16.81
CA LEU A 857 -42.05 -53.53 18.05
C LEU A 857 -41.14 -53.03 19.18
N PHE A 858 -40.36 -51.98 18.91
CA PHE A 858 -39.39 -51.38 19.83
C PHE A 858 -40.02 -50.30 20.72
N HIS A 859 -39.85 -50.45 22.05
CA HIS A 859 -40.39 -49.56 23.08
C HIS A 859 -39.28 -48.79 23.84
N VAL A 860 -39.65 -47.78 24.62
CA VAL A 860 -38.70 -46.94 25.40
C VAL A 860 -37.87 -47.78 26.40
N THR A 861 -38.47 -48.82 26.96
CA THR A 861 -37.82 -49.80 27.85
C THR A 861 -36.77 -50.65 27.16
N ASP A 862 -36.83 -50.77 25.83
CA ASP A 862 -35.90 -51.58 25.04
C ASP A 862 -34.60 -50.83 24.69
N LEU A 863 -34.51 -49.52 25.00
CA LEU A 863 -33.31 -48.67 24.86
C LEU A 863 -32.26 -48.94 25.97
N SER A 864 -31.87 -50.20 26.15
CA SER A 864 -30.79 -50.62 27.04
C SER A 864 -29.93 -51.68 26.36
N GLU A 865 -28.61 -51.63 26.57
CA GLU A 865 -27.64 -52.49 25.85
C GLU A 865 -27.88 -54.00 26.07
N ASN A 866 -28.55 -54.37 27.17
CA ASN A 866 -28.90 -55.74 27.52
C ASN A 866 -30.26 -56.22 26.96
N SER A 867 -30.99 -55.40 26.21
CA SER A 867 -32.27 -55.83 25.60
C SER A 867 -32.04 -56.72 24.38
N VAL A 868 -32.63 -57.92 24.39
CA VAL A 868 -32.63 -58.87 23.25
C VAL A 868 -33.12 -58.21 21.96
N LYS A 869 -34.11 -57.30 22.07
CA LYS A 869 -34.63 -56.55 20.91
C LYS A 869 -33.62 -55.52 20.39
N GLN A 870 -32.82 -54.89 21.26
CA GLN A 870 -31.78 -53.94 20.83
C GLN A 870 -30.64 -54.67 20.11
N VAL A 871 -30.26 -55.86 20.57
CA VAL A 871 -29.30 -56.74 19.88
C VAL A 871 -29.84 -57.16 18.51
N SER A 872 -31.11 -57.57 18.43
CA SER A 872 -31.77 -57.91 17.16
C SER A 872 -31.78 -56.73 16.17
N LEU A 873 -32.22 -55.55 16.61
CA LEU A 873 -32.24 -54.32 15.81
C LEU A 873 -30.83 -53.91 15.33
N SER A 874 -29.81 -54.06 16.18
CA SER A 874 -28.41 -53.80 15.82
C SER A 874 -27.91 -54.78 14.74
N ASN A 875 -28.31 -56.05 14.82
CA ASN A 875 -28.00 -57.04 13.79
C ASN A 875 -28.68 -56.69 12.46
N THR A 876 -29.97 -56.32 12.45
CA THR A 876 -30.69 -55.85 11.25
C THR A 876 -30.02 -54.63 10.62
N LEU A 877 -29.59 -53.64 11.43
CA LEU A 877 -28.82 -52.48 10.96
C LEU A 877 -27.46 -52.87 10.37
N SER A 878 -26.78 -53.87 10.94
CA SER A 878 -25.50 -54.36 10.41
C SER A 878 -25.65 -55.03 9.04
N VAL A 879 -26.74 -55.78 8.83
CA VAL A 879 -27.07 -56.40 7.53
C VAL A 879 -27.45 -55.33 6.50
N LEU A 880 -28.29 -54.36 6.90
CA LEU A 880 -28.64 -53.23 6.05
C LEU A 880 -27.40 -52.42 5.64
N SER A 881 -26.45 -52.20 6.56
CA SER A 881 -25.21 -51.47 6.28
C SER A 881 -24.32 -52.19 5.26
N LYS A 882 -24.22 -53.53 5.32
CA LYS A 882 -23.45 -54.33 4.34
C LYS A 882 -24.07 -54.26 2.94
N ASN A 883 -25.39 -54.19 2.87
CA ASN A 883 -26.17 -54.17 1.62
C ASN A 883 -26.65 -52.75 1.25
N TRP A 884 -26.07 -51.71 1.85
CA TRP A 884 -26.48 -50.33 1.60
C TRP A 884 -25.93 -49.83 0.26
N ASP A 885 -24.63 -49.94 0.03
CA ASP A 885 -23.98 -49.43 -1.17
C ASP A 885 -24.21 -50.36 -2.37
N ILE A 886 -24.76 -49.81 -3.45
CA ILE A 886 -24.96 -50.56 -4.69
C ILE A 886 -23.67 -50.50 -5.51
N ASN A 887 -23.12 -51.65 -5.86
CA ASN A 887 -21.86 -51.76 -6.61
C ASN A 887 -22.07 -51.36 -8.09
N THR A 888 -21.94 -50.08 -8.41
CA THR A 888 -22.14 -49.53 -9.77
C THR A 888 -21.03 -49.88 -10.77
N SER A 889 -20.08 -50.77 -10.43
CA SER A 889 -18.99 -51.14 -11.34
C SER A 889 -19.46 -51.97 -12.54
N ALA A 890 -20.58 -52.69 -12.43
CA ALA A 890 -21.22 -53.40 -13.55
C ALA A 890 -21.74 -52.43 -14.64
N LEU A 891 -22.39 -51.33 -14.25
CA LEU A 891 -22.96 -50.34 -15.17
C LEU A 891 -21.92 -49.68 -16.09
N ARG A 892 -20.67 -49.54 -15.62
CA ARG A 892 -19.57 -49.01 -16.45
C ARG A 892 -19.16 -49.96 -17.58
N LYS A 893 -19.43 -51.26 -17.48
CA LYS A 893 -19.15 -52.19 -18.59
C LYS A 893 -20.12 -51.99 -19.76
N ASN A 894 -21.40 -51.71 -19.47
CA ASN A 894 -22.41 -51.50 -20.52
C ASN A 894 -22.27 -50.13 -21.22
N ALA A 895 -21.81 -49.10 -20.51
CA ALA A 895 -21.54 -47.78 -21.08
C ALA A 895 -20.54 -47.85 -22.26
N ASN A 896 -19.43 -48.57 -22.10
CA ASN A 896 -18.41 -48.73 -23.15
C ASN A 896 -18.88 -49.57 -24.36
N VAL A 897 -19.93 -50.39 -24.22
CA VAL A 897 -20.52 -51.13 -25.35
C VAL A 897 -21.49 -50.25 -26.13
N SER A 898 -22.26 -49.40 -25.44
CA SER A 898 -23.20 -48.46 -26.08
C SER A 898 -22.54 -47.34 -26.90
N SER A 899 -21.26 -47.07 -26.67
CA SER A 899 -20.47 -46.10 -27.45
C SER A 899 -19.89 -46.65 -28.76
N LEU A 900 -19.97 -47.96 -29.01
CA LEU A 900 -19.43 -48.61 -30.21
C LEU A 900 -20.50 -48.97 -31.26
N SER A 901 -21.79 -48.79 -30.97
CA SER A 901 -22.91 -49.06 -31.89
C SER A 901 -23.57 -47.81 -32.47
N LYS A 902 -22.84 -46.68 -32.52
CA LYS A 902 -23.29 -45.41 -33.14
C LYS A 902 -22.28 -44.86 -34.15
N THR A 903 -21.64 -45.75 -34.90
CA THR A 903 -20.87 -45.44 -36.11
C THR A 903 -21.01 -46.58 -37.12
N SER A 904 -22.14 -46.58 -37.82
CA SER A 904 -22.41 -47.36 -39.04
C SER A 904 -23.50 -46.63 -39.83
#